data_AF-A0A355B4X1-F1
#
_entry.id   AF-A0A355B4X1-F1
#
_cell.length_a   1.000
_cell.length_b   1.000
_cell.length_c   1.000
_cell.angle_alpha   90.00
_cell.angle_beta   90.00
_cell.angle_gamma   90.00
#
_symmetry.space_group_name_H-M   'P 1'
#
loop_
_entity.id
_entity.type
_entity.pdbx_description
1 polymer ?
#
loop_
_entity_poly.entity_id
_entity_poly.type
_entity_poly.pdbx_seq_one_letter_code
_entity_poly.pdbx_strand_id
1 'polypeptide(L)'
;MTLDPFDILGKRYARDDGSDMVAGDSLFVEDLEPKRKLLYGAVVRAGRPHARILGIDTRRAARAKGVACVLTASDVPNNSYGPSLPDQTVLCTDKVRYEGDPVVALCAESWEAAEDAARLVRIDYEDLPAVFTAEEALLEGSPLVHESHPTGNLVTEEKVIKGDVAAGFAEADIIVEQCYQSQTQEHASIETHICMAEMESSGTLIVHVSSQTPFRIRADLAKVLRMPITKVRVLSSTAGGAFGGKHEIMLESLASLCALRTRRPVKFRMSREEEFTGSTVRHPFTMDYKTGVTREGKITAVQIKLLLNGGVAAKAALMGPGPYRIENVLAEFALTYTNNGFAGAVRGFGATQTTYACERHMDLIARRLNMDPLELRRRNAMKTGDPSHSGDPITSCGLAETMDKATRAVGWDTIGRGKKSPCGTKRRGRGMAAMIYPVAGFGKATPSAVFARVNEDATLTVITGIVDVGQGANIILRQVAAEELGIPLEHVSLINGDTSVSPFDPGSTGSRIAHLGGKAVQIAVGKVKEQLLEKAAGMIEAPPEDLRIRNGEVFVAAAPERRIPLSEVALACHKAYELVVSEGKHHSTDIGVDKAPTRARGSSATSSPPSAPRSRWNRDRRIPRPPPCGGARRGPGHQSDERGGANRGRRQHGLRIGIDGNHPDERGQGPEPLFHGLPHPDPDRQPGADDIHHRSGP
;
A
#
# COMPACT_ATOMS: atom_id res chain seq x y z
N MET A 1 -0.94 -37.11 4.25
CA MET A 1 0.36 -36.58 4.73
C MET A 1 0.06 -35.52 5.78
N THR A 2 0.12 -35.88 7.06
CA THR A 2 0.26 -34.89 8.13
C THR A 2 1.65 -34.31 7.97
N LEU A 3 1.74 -33.06 7.48
CA LEU A 3 2.99 -32.31 7.46
C LEU A 3 3.56 -32.34 8.89
N ASP A 4 4.84 -32.67 9.04
CA ASP A 4 5.52 -32.46 10.32
C ASP A 4 5.34 -30.99 10.72
N PRO A 5 5.04 -30.71 12.00
CA PRO A 5 4.83 -29.35 12.45
C PRO A 5 6.12 -28.54 12.24
N PHE A 6 6.00 -27.38 11.59
CA PHE A 6 7.09 -26.41 11.45
C PHE A 6 7.69 -26.02 12.81
N ASP A 7 9.02 -25.91 12.87
CA ASP A 7 9.76 -25.61 14.09
C ASP A 7 9.85 -24.11 14.38
N ILE A 8 9.69 -23.26 13.37
CA ILE A 8 9.78 -21.81 13.44
C ILE A 8 8.50 -21.21 12.86
N LEU A 9 8.09 -21.59 11.65
CA LEU A 9 6.94 -20.99 10.96
C LEU A 9 5.62 -21.19 11.73
N GLY A 10 4.86 -20.10 11.86
CA GLY A 10 3.54 -20.11 12.52
C GLY A 10 3.59 -20.05 14.04
N LYS A 11 4.79 -19.97 14.65
CA LYS A 11 4.97 -19.67 16.08
C LYS A 11 4.91 -18.16 16.34
N ARG A 12 4.89 -17.78 17.62
CA ARG A 12 4.83 -16.37 18.04
C ARG A 12 6.23 -15.90 18.43
N TYR A 13 6.74 -14.93 17.68
CA TYR A 13 7.99 -14.24 17.99
C TYR A 13 7.73 -12.75 18.20
N ALA A 14 8.55 -12.13 19.05
CA ALA A 14 8.65 -10.69 19.12
C ALA A 14 9.24 -10.16 17.80
N ARG A 15 8.97 -8.89 17.50
CA ARG A 15 9.66 -8.22 16.39
C ARG A 15 11.11 -7.96 16.78
N ASP A 16 11.98 -7.98 15.79
CA ASP A 16 13.42 -7.73 15.94
C ASP A 16 13.69 -6.34 16.52
N ASP A 17 12.96 -5.34 16.04
CA ASP A 17 13.04 -3.93 16.44
C ASP A 17 12.16 -3.60 17.66
N GLY A 18 11.48 -4.59 18.25
CA GLY A 18 10.42 -4.34 19.24
C GLY A 18 10.92 -3.74 20.55
N SER A 19 12.07 -4.20 21.06
CA SER A 19 12.70 -3.64 22.27
C SER A 19 13.13 -2.20 22.05
N ASP A 20 13.82 -1.97 20.94
CA ASP A 20 14.45 -0.69 20.61
C ASP A 20 13.37 0.37 20.35
N MET A 21 12.27 -0.01 19.69
CA MET A 21 11.12 0.89 19.47
C MET A 21 10.42 1.29 20.77
N VAL A 22 10.39 0.42 21.78
CA VAL A 22 9.78 0.73 23.09
C VAL A 22 10.74 1.54 23.97
N ALA A 23 12.04 1.29 23.85
CA ALA A 23 13.07 2.04 24.57
C ALA A 23 13.31 3.44 23.99
N GLY A 24 12.95 3.67 22.73
CA GLY A 24 13.26 4.91 22.00
C GLY A 24 14.63 4.88 21.32
N ASP A 25 15.24 3.69 21.17
CA ASP A 25 16.56 3.50 20.57
C ASP A 25 16.50 3.35 19.04
N SER A 26 15.32 3.06 18.49
CA SER A 26 15.13 3.01 17.04
C SER A 26 15.20 4.39 16.41
N LEU A 27 16.15 4.57 15.48
CA LEU A 27 16.36 5.84 14.80
C LEU A 27 15.45 5.97 13.57
N PHE A 28 14.62 7.00 13.56
CA PHE A 28 13.91 7.50 12.39
C PHE A 28 14.77 8.52 11.64
N VAL A 29 14.35 8.96 10.45
CA VAL A 29 15.11 9.96 9.68
C VAL A 29 15.26 11.28 10.45
N GLU A 30 14.25 11.65 11.24
CA GLU A 30 14.29 12.85 12.08
C GLU A 30 15.46 12.78 13.08
N ASP A 31 15.78 11.60 13.58
CA ASP A 31 16.78 11.40 14.64
C ASP A 31 18.23 11.32 14.09
N LEU A 32 18.40 11.24 12.77
CA LEU A 32 19.73 11.08 12.18
C LEU A 32 20.57 12.35 12.32
N GLU A 33 21.72 12.25 12.98
CA GLU A 33 22.67 13.35 13.11
C GLU A 33 23.87 13.15 12.15
N PRO A 34 23.95 13.90 11.04
CA PRO A 34 25.08 13.77 10.13
C PRO A 34 26.34 14.43 10.71
N LYS A 35 27.51 13.99 10.26
CA LYS A 35 28.82 14.51 10.73
C LYS A 35 29.04 16.00 10.42
N ARG A 36 28.39 16.52 9.39
CA ARG A 36 28.47 17.92 8.97
C ARG A 36 27.25 18.69 9.45
N LYS A 37 27.40 20.01 9.62
CA LYS A 37 26.29 20.90 10.01
C LYS A 37 25.10 20.74 9.05
N LEU A 38 24.02 20.20 9.61
CA LEU A 38 22.75 19.99 8.94
C LEU A 38 22.10 21.32 8.51
N LEU A 39 21.30 21.26 7.45
CA LEU A 39 20.37 22.29 7.00
C LEU A 39 18.95 21.73 7.00
N TYR A 40 17.97 22.61 7.12
CA TYR A 40 16.56 22.27 7.22
C TYR A 40 15.79 22.94 6.09
N GLY A 41 14.97 22.15 5.42
CA GLY A 41 14.29 22.53 4.19
C GLY A 41 12.85 22.99 4.41
N ALA A 42 12.40 23.93 3.60
CA ALA A 42 10.99 24.34 3.51
C ALA A 42 10.56 24.41 2.03
N VAL A 43 9.28 24.13 1.78
CA VAL A 43 8.66 24.18 0.45
C VAL A 43 7.58 25.26 0.45
N VAL A 44 7.66 26.18 -0.50
CA VAL A 44 6.58 27.13 -0.79
C VAL A 44 5.66 26.46 -1.82
N ARG A 45 4.44 26.17 -1.38
CA ARG A 45 3.40 25.53 -2.19
C ARG A 45 2.48 26.56 -2.81
N ALA A 46 1.74 26.13 -3.83
CA ALA A 46 0.91 27.00 -4.65
C ALA A 46 -0.16 27.78 -3.89
N GLY A 47 -0.88 27.14 -2.95
CA GLY A 47 -2.03 27.74 -2.28
C GLY A 47 -3.16 28.12 -3.24
N ARG A 48 -3.15 27.55 -4.45
CA ARG A 48 -4.07 27.82 -5.56
C ARG A 48 -4.37 26.52 -6.31
N PRO A 49 -5.64 26.23 -6.63
CA PRO A 49 -6.00 24.98 -7.30
C PRO A 49 -5.59 24.96 -8.78
N HIS A 50 -5.60 26.10 -9.47
CA HIS A 50 -5.16 26.21 -10.85
C HIS A 50 -4.79 27.66 -11.15
N ALA A 51 -3.53 27.94 -11.48
CA ALA A 51 -3.10 29.30 -11.79
C ALA A 51 -1.83 29.29 -12.66
N ARG A 52 -1.69 30.27 -13.54
CA ARG A 52 -0.44 30.55 -14.26
C ARG A 52 0.52 31.30 -13.34
N ILE A 53 1.80 30.93 -13.37
CA ILE A 53 2.87 31.62 -12.66
C ILE A 53 3.34 32.78 -13.55
N LEU A 54 3.14 34.01 -13.11
CA LEU A 54 3.59 35.21 -13.82
C LEU A 54 5.03 35.60 -13.44
N GLY A 55 5.40 35.35 -12.18
CA GLY A 55 6.73 35.67 -11.66
C GLY A 55 6.95 35.14 -10.26
N ILE A 56 8.22 34.89 -9.91
CA ILE A 56 8.65 34.42 -8.60
C ILE A 56 9.77 35.36 -8.11
N ASP A 57 9.58 36.03 -6.97
CA ASP A 57 10.60 36.84 -6.30
C ASP A 57 11.09 36.15 -5.03
N THR A 58 12.32 35.63 -5.10
CA THR A 58 13.01 34.96 -3.99
C THR A 58 14.06 35.83 -3.31
N ARG A 59 14.26 37.09 -3.74
CA ARG A 59 15.41 37.92 -3.31
C ARG A 59 15.43 38.19 -1.81
N ARG A 60 14.25 38.37 -1.19
CA ARG A 60 14.14 38.57 0.26
C ARG A 60 14.46 37.30 1.04
N ALA A 61 13.91 36.16 0.60
CA ALA A 61 14.20 34.85 1.18
C ALA A 61 15.70 34.53 1.08
N ALA A 62 16.31 34.72 -0.09
CA ALA A 62 17.73 34.44 -0.32
C ALA A 62 18.68 35.30 0.52
N ARG A 63 18.25 36.49 0.97
CA ARG A 63 19.04 37.39 1.84
C ARG A 63 18.71 37.21 3.33
N ALA A 64 17.74 36.38 3.68
CA ALA A 64 17.36 36.17 5.07
C ALA A 64 18.48 35.46 5.83
N LYS A 65 18.64 35.81 7.11
CA LYS A 65 19.69 35.25 7.96
C LYS A 65 19.53 33.73 8.09
N GLY A 66 20.61 32.99 7.89
CA GLY A 66 20.64 31.54 8.01
C GLY A 66 20.19 30.77 6.76
N VAL A 67 19.69 31.45 5.71
CA VAL A 67 19.35 30.78 4.45
C VAL A 67 20.60 30.42 3.68
N ALA A 68 20.71 29.14 3.30
CA ALA A 68 21.86 28.60 2.57
C ALA A 68 21.60 28.50 1.06
N CYS A 69 20.36 28.23 0.66
CA CYS A 69 20.00 28.05 -0.74
C CYS A 69 18.49 28.25 -0.93
N VAL A 70 18.12 28.84 -2.07
CA VAL A 70 16.75 28.89 -2.60
C VAL A 70 16.79 28.32 -4.03
N LEU A 71 15.82 27.48 -4.36
CA LEU A 71 15.69 26.76 -5.62
C LEU A 71 14.32 27.05 -6.24
N THR A 72 14.32 27.22 -7.55
CA THR A 72 13.12 27.28 -8.38
C THR A 72 13.19 26.19 -9.45
N ALA A 73 12.19 26.09 -10.31
CA ALA A 73 12.18 25.10 -11.38
C ALA A 73 13.41 25.15 -12.32
N SER A 74 14.06 26.32 -12.48
CA SER A 74 15.28 26.45 -13.30
C SER A 74 16.48 25.72 -12.71
N ASP A 75 16.44 25.40 -11.41
CA ASP A 75 17.52 24.68 -10.73
C ASP A 75 17.36 23.16 -10.82
N VAL A 76 16.26 22.66 -11.40
CA VAL A 76 15.97 21.22 -11.53
C VAL A 76 16.50 20.70 -12.88
N PRO A 77 17.52 19.82 -12.91
CA PRO A 77 18.15 19.38 -14.16
C PRO A 77 17.18 18.67 -15.13
N ASN A 78 16.28 17.85 -14.60
CA ASN A 78 15.16 17.26 -15.32
C ASN A 78 13.88 17.41 -14.51
N ASN A 79 13.10 18.45 -14.83
CA ASN A 79 11.89 18.82 -14.09
C ASN A 79 10.64 18.07 -14.56
N SER A 80 10.75 16.75 -14.75
CA SER A 80 9.66 15.90 -15.22
C SER A 80 9.90 14.47 -14.72
N TYR A 81 8.92 13.94 -14.00
CA TYR A 81 8.89 12.58 -13.47
C TYR A 81 7.44 12.10 -13.31
N GLY A 82 7.27 10.84 -12.93
CA GLY A 82 5.97 10.28 -12.61
C GLY A 82 5.92 8.77 -12.85
N PRO A 83 4.92 8.09 -12.27
CA PRO A 83 4.92 6.64 -12.16
C PRO A 83 4.70 5.90 -13.47
N SER A 84 3.74 6.38 -14.25
CA SER A 84 3.32 5.80 -15.52
C SER A 84 3.52 6.78 -16.66
N LEU A 85 3.25 8.06 -16.41
CA LEU A 85 3.50 9.18 -17.30
C LEU A 85 4.46 10.15 -16.59
N PRO A 86 5.39 10.80 -17.31
CA PRO A 86 6.28 11.80 -16.74
C PRO A 86 5.59 13.18 -16.68
N ASP A 87 4.43 13.24 -16.03
CA ASP A 87 3.52 14.39 -16.01
C ASP A 87 3.65 15.28 -14.77
N GLN A 88 4.52 14.93 -13.82
CA GLN A 88 4.76 15.68 -12.58
C GLN A 88 6.05 16.50 -12.66
N THR A 89 6.01 17.72 -12.12
CA THR A 89 7.18 18.59 -11.95
C THR A 89 7.72 18.51 -10.52
N VAL A 90 9.03 18.65 -10.33
CA VAL A 90 9.64 18.75 -8.99
C VAL A 90 9.32 20.12 -8.37
N LEU A 91 9.39 21.18 -9.18
CA LEU A 91 8.94 22.53 -8.86
C LEU A 91 8.19 23.09 -10.08
N CYS A 92 7.04 23.72 -9.89
CA CYS A 92 6.22 24.21 -11.00
C CYS A 92 6.94 25.30 -11.80
N THR A 93 6.85 25.22 -13.14
CA THR A 93 7.47 26.15 -14.08
C THR A 93 6.53 27.28 -14.51
N ASP A 94 5.41 26.88 -15.09
CA ASP A 94 4.52 27.70 -15.92
C ASP A 94 3.15 27.87 -15.27
N LYS A 95 2.65 26.80 -14.63
CA LYS A 95 1.40 26.82 -13.91
C LYS A 95 1.41 25.83 -12.74
N VAL A 96 0.57 26.11 -11.77
CA VAL A 96 0.19 25.21 -10.67
C VAL A 96 -1.13 24.53 -11.03
N ARG A 97 -1.24 23.25 -10.74
CA ARG A 97 -2.34 22.34 -11.11
C ARG A 97 -3.16 21.89 -9.91
N TYR A 98 -2.68 22.10 -8.68
CA TYR A 98 -3.45 21.90 -7.45
C TYR A 98 -2.87 22.71 -6.29
N GLU A 99 -3.62 22.82 -5.18
CA GLU A 99 -3.27 23.69 -4.05
C GLU A 99 -1.91 23.37 -3.41
N GLY A 100 -1.51 22.10 -3.38
CA GLY A 100 -0.27 21.65 -2.78
C GLY A 100 0.95 21.63 -3.71
N ASP A 101 0.81 22.10 -4.96
CA ASP A 101 1.90 22.05 -5.94
C ASP A 101 3.16 22.77 -5.43
N PRO A 102 4.34 22.16 -5.49
CA PRO A 102 5.57 22.79 -5.03
C PRO A 102 6.06 23.82 -6.05
N VAL A 103 6.43 25.03 -5.62
CA VAL A 103 6.86 26.13 -6.51
C VAL A 103 8.28 26.60 -6.22
N VAL A 104 8.62 26.74 -4.94
CA VAL A 104 9.97 27.10 -4.49
C VAL A 104 10.38 26.16 -3.36
N ALA A 105 11.64 25.73 -3.36
CA ALA A 105 12.23 25.03 -2.23
C ALA A 105 13.42 25.83 -1.70
N LEU A 106 13.66 25.78 -0.40
CA LEU A 106 14.83 26.42 0.20
C LEU A 106 15.33 25.64 1.40
N CYS A 107 16.56 25.93 1.84
CA CYS A 107 17.08 25.39 3.09
C CYS A 107 17.84 26.43 3.91
N ALA A 108 17.77 26.28 5.24
CA ALA A 108 18.35 27.20 6.22
C ALA A 108 18.97 26.45 7.40
N GLU A 109 19.61 27.18 8.32
CA GLU A 109 20.32 26.62 9.48
C GLU A 109 19.43 26.07 10.60
N SER A 110 18.13 26.36 10.59
CA SER A 110 17.12 25.77 11.48
C SER A 110 15.77 25.62 10.76
N TRP A 111 14.86 24.83 11.34
CA TRP A 111 13.48 24.71 10.85
C TRP A 111 12.78 26.08 10.81
N GLU A 112 12.89 26.85 11.88
CA GLU A 112 12.27 28.18 12.02
C GLU A 112 12.79 29.16 10.96
N ALA A 113 14.11 29.16 10.72
CA ALA A 113 14.72 30.01 9.70
C ALA A 113 14.26 29.64 8.28
N ALA A 114 14.04 28.35 8.01
CA ALA A 114 13.53 27.89 6.72
C ALA A 114 12.06 28.32 6.54
N GLU A 115 11.21 28.14 7.54
CA GLU A 115 9.81 28.55 7.52
C GLU A 115 9.65 30.08 7.42
N ASP A 116 10.45 30.85 8.16
CA ASP A 116 10.48 32.32 8.08
C ASP A 116 10.88 32.79 6.68
N ALA A 117 11.93 32.18 6.11
CA ALA A 117 12.37 32.52 4.76
C ALA A 117 11.33 32.15 3.69
N ALA A 118 10.60 31.05 3.86
CA ALA A 118 9.55 30.63 2.95
C ALA A 118 8.44 31.68 2.85
N ARG A 119 8.07 32.32 3.97
CA ARG A 119 7.09 33.43 4.02
C ARG A 119 7.54 34.70 3.30
N LEU A 120 8.82 34.85 2.99
CA LEU A 120 9.38 36.01 2.27
C LEU A 120 9.35 35.86 0.75
N VAL A 121 9.07 34.66 0.24
CA VAL A 121 8.91 34.40 -1.19
C VAL A 121 7.60 35.02 -1.66
N ARG A 122 7.64 35.74 -2.79
CA ARG A 122 6.44 36.26 -3.45
C ARG A 122 6.25 35.58 -4.79
N ILE A 123 5.03 35.13 -5.06
CA ILE A 123 4.66 34.49 -6.31
C ILE A 123 3.45 35.23 -6.85
N ASP A 124 3.58 35.74 -8.08
CA ASP A 124 2.50 36.41 -8.79
C ASP A 124 1.75 35.38 -9.63
N TYR A 125 0.44 35.25 -9.39
CA TYR A 125 -0.44 34.29 -10.04
C TYR A 125 -1.51 34.98 -10.89
N GLU A 126 -1.90 34.33 -11.97
CA GLU A 126 -3.16 34.56 -12.68
C GLU A 126 -4.02 33.30 -12.53
N ASP A 127 -5.12 33.40 -11.78
CA ASP A 127 -6.00 32.26 -11.52
C ASP A 127 -6.66 31.76 -12.82
N LEU A 128 -6.70 30.45 -12.98
CA LEU A 128 -7.29 29.76 -14.14
C LEU A 128 -8.55 28.99 -13.72
N PRO A 129 -9.52 28.79 -14.63
CA PRO A 129 -10.65 27.90 -14.35
C PRO A 129 -10.17 26.49 -13.97
N ALA A 130 -10.67 25.95 -12.86
CA ALA A 130 -10.30 24.65 -12.34
C ALA A 130 -11.44 23.63 -12.52
N VAL A 131 -11.10 22.34 -12.52
CA VAL A 131 -12.05 21.23 -12.58
C VAL A 131 -11.87 20.30 -11.39
N PHE A 132 -12.96 19.95 -10.71
CA PHE A 132 -12.93 19.28 -9.40
C PHE A 132 -13.66 17.93 -9.36
N THR A 133 -14.35 17.54 -10.43
CA THR A 133 -14.93 16.20 -10.55
C THR A 133 -14.46 15.51 -11.81
N ALA A 134 -14.45 14.18 -11.79
CA ALA A 134 -14.06 13.40 -12.95
C ALA A 134 -15.11 13.50 -14.07
N GLU A 135 -16.39 13.68 -13.71
CA GLU A 135 -17.50 13.93 -14.61
C GLU A 135 -17.32 15.25 -15.36
N GLU A 136 -17.04 16.35 -14.65
CA GLU A 136 -16.78 17.66 -15.26
C GLU A 136 -15.55 17.63 -16.16
N ALA A 137 -14.49 16.91 -15.75
CA ALA A 137 -13.25 16.80 -16.50
C ALA A 137 -13.43 16.21 -17.91
N LEU A 138 -14.47 15.39 -18.11
CA LEU A 138 -14.79 14.75 -19.39
C LEU A 138 -15.77 15.56 -20.26
N LEU A 139 -16.27 16.70 -19.78
CA LEU A 139 -17.15 17.57 -20.57
C LEU A 139 -16.38 18.27 -21.69
N GLU A 140 -17.04 18.47 -22.82
CA GLU A 140 -16.49 19.27 -23.92
C GLU A 140 -16.22 20.71 -23.43
N GLY A 141 -15.01 21.21 -23.70
CA GLY A 141 -14.59 22.54 -23.24
C GLY A 141 -14.17 22.62 -21.77
N SER A 142 -14.11 21.50 -21.04
CA SER A 142 -13.55 21.49 -19.67
C SER A 142 -12.13 22.06 -19.66
N PRO A 143 -11.76 22.85 -18.62
CA PRO A 143 -10.38 23.30 -18.44
C PRO A 143 -9.42 22.11 -18.42
N LEU A 144 -8.31 22.21 -19.17
CA LEU A 144 -7.31 21.14 -19.25
C LEU A 144 -6.30 21.27 -18.10
N VAL A 145 -6.12 20.20 -17.34
CA VAL A 145 -5.08 20.14 -16.30
C VAL A 145 -3.69 19.99 -16.93
N HIS A 146 -3.59 19.14 -17.98
CA HIS A 146 -2.39 18.95 -18.78
C HIS A 146 -2.72 19.16 -20.27
N GLU A 147 -2.33 20.31 -20.80
CA GLU A 147 -2.55 20.68 -22.21
C GLU A 147 -1.82 19.76 -23.19
N SER A 148 -0.72 19.14 -22.74
CA SER A 148 0.10 18.24 -23.54
C SER A 148 -0.46 16.81 -23.64
N HIS A 149 -1.47 16.46 -22.84
CA HIS A 149 -2.03 15.12 -22.88
C HIS A 149 -2.97 14.97 -24.09
N PRO A 150 -2.77 13.98 -24.97
CA PRO A 150 -3.42 13.93 -26.29
C PRO A 150 -4.95 13.84 -26.26
N THR A 151 -5.49 13.30 -25.17
CA THR A 151 -6.92 13.10 -24.92
C THR A 151 -7.49 14.12 -23.91
N GLY A 152 -6.77 15.22 -23.66
CA GLY A 152 -7.14 16.21 -22.65
C GLY A 152 -7.12 15.61 -21.25
N ASN A 153 -8.22 15.75 -20.50
CA ASN A 153 -8.30 15.27 -19.12
C ASN A 153 -8.53 13.75 -18.99
N LEU A 154 -8.86 13.03 -20.07
CA LEU A 154 -8.96 11.56 -20.01
C LEU A 154 -7.55 10.96 -20.07
N VAL A 155 -7.05 10.40 -18.97
CA VAL A 155 -5.70 9.82 -18.87
C VAL A 155 -5.64 8.45 -19.54
N THR A 156 -6.55 7.57 -19.15
CA THR A 156 -6.66 6.21 -19.71
C THR A 156 -8.08 5.68 -19.55
N GLU A 157 -8.46 4.78 -20.45
CA GLU A 157 -9.69 4.00 -20.40
C GLU A 157 -9.36 2.54 -20.72
N GLU A 158 -9.73 1.62 -19.83
CA GLU A 158 -9.52 0.18 -20.06
C GLU A 158 -10.71 -0.65 -19.54
N LYS A 159 -10.73 -1.93 -19.91
CA LYS A 159 -11.83 -2.84 -19.64
C LYS A 159 -11.36 -4.21 -19.18
N VAL A 160 -12.10 -4.82 -18.26
CA VAL A 160 -12.05 -6.24 -17.92
C VAL A 160 -13.28 -6.90 -18.52
N ILE A 161 -13.06 -7.87 -19.41
CA ILE A 161 -14.13 -8.57 -20.13
C ILE A 161 -14.02 -10.08 -19.85
N LYS A 162 -15.13 -10.69 -19.47
CA LYS A 162 -15.31 -12.14 -19.36
C LYS A 162 -16.70 -12.49 -19.89
N GLY A 163 -16.80 -13.50 -20.76
CA GLY A 163 -18.10 -13.92 -21.31
C GLY A 163 -18.80 -12.83 -22.13
N ASP A 164 -20.13 -12.91 -22.18
CA ASP A 164 -21.02 -11.98 -22.90
C ASP A 164 -22.07 -11.41 -21.94
N VAL A 165 -21.90 -10.15 -21.54
CA VAL A 165 -22.83 -9.48 -20.61
C VAL A 165 -24.22 -9.30 -21.19
N ALA A 166 -24.38 -9.14 -22.51
CA ALA A 166 -25.70 -9.00 -23.12
C ALA A 166 -26.47 -10.33 -23.01
N ALA A 167 -25.81 -11.45 -23.29
CA ALA A 167 -26.38 -12.78 -23.10
C ALA A 167 -26.76 -13.02 -21.62
N GLY A 168 -25.86 -12.71 -20.69
CA GLY A 168 -26.15 -12.88 -19.27
C GLY A 168 -27.26 -11.97 -18.74
N PHE A 169 -27.46 -10.76 -19.29
CA PHE A 169 -28.63 -9.94 -18.95
C PHE A 169 -29.93 -10.49 -19.53
N ALA A 170 -29.90 -11.12 -20.70
CA ALA A 170 -31.08 -11.79 -21.28
C ALA A 170 -31.53 -13.00 -20.44
N GLU A 171 -30.62 -13.66 -19.73
CA GLU A 171 -30.92 -14.76 -18.79
C GLU A 171 -31.41 -14.29 -17.41
N ALA A 172 -31.38 -12.98 -17.12
CA ALA A 172 -31.73 -12.46 -15.80
C ALA A 172 -33.25 -12.33 -15.61
N ASP A 173 -33.75 -12.78 -14.46
CA ASP A 173 -35.13 -12.50 -14.05
C ASP A 173 -35.30 -11.09 -13.49
N ILE A 174 -34.24 -10.57 -12.86
CA ILE A 174 -34.21 -9.25 -12.24
C ILE A 174 -32.87 -8.58 -12.57
N ILE A 175 -32.94 -7.32 -13.00
CA ILE A 175 -31.78 -6.45 -13.17
C ILE A 175 -31.81 -5.41 -12.05
N VAL A 176 -30.68 -5.24 -11.37
CA VAL A 176 -30.50 -4.26 -10.30
C VAL A 176 -29.42 -3.27 -10.71
N GLU A 177 -29.78 -1.99 -10.69
CA GLU A 177 -28.90 -0.88 -11.05
C GLU A 177 -28.74 0.07 -9.87
N GLN A 178 -27.52 0.53 -9.61
CA GLN A 178 -27.24 1.55 -8.61
C GLN A 178 -25.89 2.25 -8.84
N CYS A 179 -25.85 3.56 -8.60
CA CYS A 179 -24.63 4.34 -8.56
C CYS A 179 -24.13 4.48 -7.10
N TYR A 180 -22.83 4.32 -6.90
CA TYR A 180 -22.15 4.49 -5.61
C TYR A 180 -21.00 5.48 -5.73
N GLN A 181 -20.77 6.25 -4.66
CA GLN A 181 -19.64 7.16 -4.57
C GLN A 181 -18.80 6.86 -3.33
N SER A 182 -17.49 7.09 -3.44
CA SER A 182 -16.55 7.08 -2.31
C SER A 182 -15.79 8.39 -2.24
N GLN A 183 -15.40 8.80 -1.04
CA GLN A 183 -14.68 10.05 -0.80
C GLN A 183 -13.15 9.92 -0.83
N THR A 184 -12.47 11.06 -0.88
CA THR A 184 -11.02 11.18 -0.72
C THR A 184 -10.56 10.80 0.70
N GLN A 185 -9.39 10.15 0.83
CA GLN A 185 -8.82 9.78 2.12
C GLN A 185 -7.29 9.84 2.11
N GLU A 186 -6.70 10.47 3.13
CA GLU A 186 -5.25 10.47 3.39
C GLU A 186 -4.85 9.25 4.25
N HIS A 187 -3.58 8.85 4.15
CA HIS A 187 -3.02 7.67 4.83
C HIS A 187 -2.88 7.86 6.33
N ALA A 188 -2.54 9.06 6.75
CA ALA A 188 -2.30 9.51 8.11
C ALA A 188 -1.32 8.57 8.83
N SER A 189 -0.15 8.32 8.23
CA SER A 189 0.98 7.74 8.96
C SER A 189 1.38 8.69 10.08
N ILE A 190 1.75 8.14 11.25
CA ILE A 190 2.07 8.97 12.43
C ILE A 190 3.31 9.81 12.13
N GLU A 191 4.35 9.19 11.58
CA GLU A 191 5.47 9.90 10.98
C GLU A 191 5.06 10.44 9.60
N THR A 192 5.20 11.74 9.38
CA THR A 192 5.01 12.39 8.07
C THR A 192 6.15 12.04 7.11
N HIS A 193 6.07 12.50 5.87
CA HIS A 193 7.15 12.40 4.89
C HIS A 193 8.36 13.18 5.40
N ILE A 194 9.50 12.50 5.40
CA ILE A 194 10.77 13.04 5.83
C ILE A 194 11.90 12.34 5.08
N CYS A 195 12.91 13.11 4.70
CA CYS A 195 14.14 12.58 4.11
C CYS A 195 15.34 13.43 4.52
N MET A 196 16.53 12.84 4.47
CA MET A 196 17.81 13.54 4.58
C MET A 196 18.69 13.20 3.39
N ALA A 197 19.26 14.20 2.73
CA ALA A 197 20.23 13.99 1.65
C ALA A 197 21.61 14.52 2.06
N GLU A 198 22.68 13.80 1.71
CA GLU A 198 24.06 14.21 1.94
C GLU A 198 25.01 13.68 0.87
N MET A 199 26.19 14.30 0.75
CA MET A 199 27.21 13.89 -0.20
C MET A 199 28.36 13.17 0.50
N GLU A 200 28.70 11.97 0.04
CA GLU A 200 29.95 11.31 0.41
C GLU A 200 31.16 12.04 -0.21
N SER A 201 32.34 11.84 0.38
CA SER A 201 33.62 12.27 -0.20
C SER A 201 33.88 11.66 -1.58
N SER A 202 33.33 10.48 -1.87
CA SER A 202 33.37 9.77 -3.15
C SER A 202 32.57 10.46 -4.28
N GLY A 203 31.80 11.49 -3.93
CA GLY A 203 30.84 12.15 -4.83
C GLY A 203 29.54 11.38 -5.02
N THR A 204 29.28 10.34 -4.23
CA THR A 204 27.98 9.65 -4.18
C THR A 204 27.00 10.46 -3.33
N LEU A 205 25.78 10.64 -3.85
CA LEU A 205 24.65 11.19 -3.11
C LEU A 205 24.01 10.07 -2.27
N ILE A 206 24.00 10.24 -0.95
CA ILE A 206 23.23 9.40 -0.02
C ILE A 206 21.92 10.10 0.27
N VAL A 207 20.81 9.35 0.21
CA VAL A 207 19.50 9.82 0.67
C VAL A 207 18.92 8.83 1.67
N HIS A 208 18.76 9.28 2.91
CA HIS A 208 18.06 8.56 3.97
C HIS A 208 16.56 8.83 3.87
N VAL A 209 15.76 7.78 3.83
CA VAL A 209 14.32 7.87 3.57
C VAL A 209 13.51 7.05 4.56
N SER A 210 12.35 7.58 4.93
CA SER A 210 11.24 6.79 5.46
C SER A 210 10.36 6.41 4.27
N SER A 211 10.60 5.25 3.66
CA SER A 211 9.94 4.86 2.40
C SER A 211 9.70 3.37 2.27
N GLN A 212 8.69 3.01 1.49
CA GLN A 212 8.38 1.63 1.09
C GLN A 212 9.17 1.18 -0.14
N THR A 213 9.78 2.10 -0.90
CA THR A 213 10.24 1.86 -2.29
C THR A 213 11.62 2.49 -2.59
N PRO A 214 12.68 2.17 -1.81
CA PRO A 214 13.97 2.86 -1.94
C PRO A 214 14.61 2.73 -3.33
N PHE A 215 14.45 1.60 -4.03
CA PHE A 215 14.97 1.43 -5.40
C PHE A 215 14.25 2.31 -6.42
N ARG A 216 12.95 2.57 -6.22
CA ARG A 216 12.16 3.45 -7.09
C ARG A 216 12.62 4.90 -6.90
N ILE A 217 12.73 5.34 -5.64
CA ILE A 217 13.29 6.65 -5.30
C ILE A 217 14.67 6.82 -5.93
N ARG A 218 15.56 5.82 -5.83
CA ARG A 218 16.88 5.88 -6.47
C ARG A 218 16.78 6.12 -7.97
N ALA A 219 15.90 5.38 -8.66
CA ALA A 219 15.72 5.50 -10.10
C ALA A 219 15.17 6.88 -10.50
N ASP A 220 14.22 7.41 -9.75
CA ASP A 220 13.61 8.71 -10.05
C ASP A 220 14.57 9.86 -9.71
N LEU A 221 15.31 9.79 -8.60
CA LEU A 221 16.39 10.73 -8.29
C LEU A 221 17.46 10.77 -9.38
N ALA A 222 17.92 9.60 -9.86
CA ALA A 222 18.91 9.54 -10.94
C ALA A 222 18.43 10.29 -12.19
N LYS A 223 17.15 10.15 -12.56
CA LYS A 223 16.54 10.87 -13.69
C LYS A 223 16.43 12.37 -13.42
N VAL A 224 15.80 12.75 -12.30
CA VAL A 224 15.56 14.15 -11.91
C VAL A 224 16.86 14.95 -11.83
N LEU A 225 17.89 14.36 -11.22
CA LEU A 225 19.17 15.01 -11.00
C LEU A 225 20.13 14.87 -12.20
N ARG A 226 19.76 14.10 -13.23
CA ARG A 226 20.63 13.68 -14.34
C ARG A 226 21.97 13.10 -13.84
N MET A 227 21.90 12.29 -12.78
CA MET A 227 23.05 11.60 -12.20
C MET A 227 23.08 10.13 -12.65
N PRO A 228 24.27 9.55 -12.88
CA PRO A 228 24.39 8.10 -13.02
C PRO A 228 23.78 7.39 -11.81
N ILE A 229 23.00 6.34 -12.03
CA ILE A 229 22.34 5.60 -10.94
C ILE A 229 23.34 5.05 -9.90
N THR A 230 24.59 4.81 -10.31
CA THR A 230 25.70 4.39 -9.45
C THR A 230 26.22 5.47 -8.51
N LYS A 231 25.85 6.74 -8.75
CA LYS A 231 26.17 7.89 -7.89
C LYS A 231 25.02 8.28 -6.97
N VAL A 232 23.95 7.50 -6.92
CA VAL A 232 22.80 7.69 -6.02
C VAL A 232 22.64 6.44 -5.16
N ARG A 233 22.68 6.60 -3.85
CA ARG A 233 22.47 5.54 -2.85
C ARG A 233 21.32 5.96 -1.94
N VAL A 234 20.27 5.16 -1.91
CA VAL A 234 19.14 5.34 -0.99
C VAL A 234 19.28 4.35 0.16
N LEU A 235 19.16 4.88 1.38
CA LEU A 235 19.19 4.17 2.66
C LEU A 235 17.82 4.29 3.33
N SER A 236 17.19 3.18 3.64
CA SER A 236 15.91 3.16 4.35
C SER A 236 16.16 3.17 5.85
N SER A 237 15.53 4.10 6.55
CA SER A 237 15.53 4.17 8.02
C SER A 237 14.26 3.52 8.59
N THR A 238 14.17 3.45 9.92
CA THR A 238 12.91 3.11 10.59
C THR A 238 11.80 4.03 10.09
N ALA A 239 10.62 3.47 9.81
CA ALA A 239 9.48 4.21 9.29
C ALA A 239 8.26 4.12 10.22
N GLY A 240 7.67 5.26 10.56
CA GLY A 240 6.48 5.39 11.41
C GLY A 240 5.17 5.13 10.67
N GLY A 241 5.16 4.07 9.86
CA GLY A 241 4.07 3.71 8.96
C GLY A 241 4.12 4.45 7.63
N ALA A 242 3.40 3.89 6.64
CA ALA A 242 3.37 4.41 5.28
C ALA A 242 2.02 4.15 4.57
N PHE A 243 1.52 2.91 4.62
CA PHE A 243 0.17 2.53 4.12
C PHE A 243 -0.07 2.80 2.62
N GLY A 244 1.00 2.98 1.84
CA GLY A 244 1.02 3.34 0.43
C GLY A 244 1.42 4.81 0.15
N GLY A 245 1.50 5.67 1.17
CA GLY A 245 1.75 7.11 0.99
C GLY A 245 3.22 7.40 0.70
N LYS A 246 4.12 6.68 1.37
CA LYS A 246 5.58 6.78 1.18
C LYS A 246 6.07 5.88 0.05
N HIS A 247 5.37 5.94 -1.08
CA HIS A 247 5.61 5.14 -2.29
C HIS A 247 6.26 5.92 -3.42
N GLU A 248 5.83 7.18 -3.62
CA GLU A 248 6.40 8.08 -4.61
C GLU A 248 7.42 9.03 -3.95
N ILE A 249 8.26 9.65 -4.78
CA ILE A 249 9.16 10.71 -4.36
C ILE A 249 8.36 11.97 -4.01
N MET A 250 8.64 12.59 -2.87
CA MET A 250 7.92 13.79 -2.37
C MET A 250 8.87 14.93 -2.00
N LEU A 251 9.93 14.63 -1.25
CA LEU A 251 10.87 15.60 -0.68
C LEU A 251 12.31 15.32 -1.08
N GLU A 252 12.59 14.09 -1.51
CA GLU A 252 13.93 13.56 -1.69
C GLU A 252 14.66 14.28 -2.81
N SER A 253 13.96 14.68 -3.87
CA SER A 253 14.50 15.49 -4.97
C SER A 253 14.95 16.87 -4.46
N LEU A 254 14.13 17.52 -3.64
CA LEU A 254 14.41 18.85 -3.07
C LEU A 254 15.59 18.79 -2.09
N ALA A 255 15.60 17.81 -1.18
CA ALA A 255 16.72 17.60 -0.27
C ALA A 255 18.02 17.35 -1.04
N SER A 256 17.97 16.51 -2.09
CA SER A 256 19.12 16.18 -2.92
C SER A 256 19.67 17.39 -3.67
N LEU A 257 18.81 18.20 -4.30
CA LEU A 257 19.22 19.42 -4.99
C LEU A 257 19.88 20.42 -4.03
N CYS A 258 19.30 20.63 -2.85
CA CYS A 258 19.89 21.47 -1.82
C CYS A 258 21.25 20.93 -1.33
N ALA A 259 21.37 19.62 -1.12
CA ALA A 259 22.63 18.99 -0.71
C ALA A 259 23.72 19.10 -1.77
N LEU A 260 23.37 18.95 -3.05
CA LEU A 260 24.28 19.15 -4.19
C LEU A 260 24.77 20.60 -4.29
N ARG A 261 23.85 21.56 -4.10
CA ARG A 261 24.14 22.99 -4.19
C ARG A 261 25.00 23.50 -3.04
N THR A 262 24.73 23.04 -1.82
CA THR A 262 25.37 23.54 -0.59
C THR A 262 26.54 22.69 -0.12
N ARG A 263 26.67 21.44 -0.60
CA ARG A 263 27.63 20.42 -0.12
C ARG A 263 27.50 20.11 1.38
N ARG A 264 26.32 20.39 1.96
CA ARG A 264 25.95 20.11 3.35
C ARG A 264 24.78 19.12 3.36
N PRO A 265 24.63 18.30 4.42
CA PRO A 265 23.44 17.50 4.64
C PRO A 265 22.20 18.37 4.75
N VAL A 266 21.07 17.93 4.20
CA VAL A 266 19.80 18.68 4.22
C VAL A 266 18.65 17.74 4.57
N LYS A 267 17.86 18.10 5.59
CA LYS A 267 16.59 17.43 5.93
C LYS A 267 15.42 18.22 5.38
N PHE A 268 14.43 17.52 4.85
CA PHE A 268 13.10 18.05 4.55
C PHE A 268 12.07 17.21 5.27
N ARG A 269 11.04 17.85 5.81
CA ARG A 269 9.90 17.21 6.48
C ARG A 269 8.63 17.93 6.09
N MET A 270 7.56 17.19 5.83
CA MET A 270 6.21 17.76 5.75
C MET A 270 5.62 17.97 7.13
N SER A 271 4.98 19.12 7.33
CA SER A 271 4.00 19.27 8.41
C SER A 271 2.79 18.33 8.18
N ARG A 272 1.95 18.16 9.21
CA ARG A 272 0.71 17.38 9.04
C ARG A 272 -0.22 18.01 8.01
N GLU A 273 -0.30 19.34 7.96
CA GLU A 273 -1.11 20.06 6.99
C GLU A 273 -0.63 19.81 5.55
N GLU A 274 0.68 19.87 5.33
CA GLU A 274 1.27 19.63 4.02
C GLU A 274 1.01 18.20 3.50
N GLU A 275 0.90 17.19 4.37
CA GLU A 275 0.48 15.84 3.95
C GLU A 275 -0.89 15.86 3.27
N PHE A 276 -1.86 16.55 3.86
CA PHE A 276 -3.23 16.55 3.35
C PHE A 276 -3.38 17.27 2.02
N THR A 277 -2.48 18.21 1.71
CA THR A 277 -2.55 19.02 0.49
C THR A 277 -1.54 18.62 -0.58
N GLY A 278 -0.39 18.09 -0.17
CA GLY A 278 0.80 17.94 -1.00
C GLY A 278 1.29 16.51 -1.20
N SER A 279 0.74 15.52 -0.48
CA SER A 279 1.08 14.11 -0.67
C SER A 279 -0.05 13.35 -1.39
N THR A 280 0.21 12.09 -1.75
CA THR A 280 -0.79 11.27 -2.44
C THR A 280 -2.00 10.98 -1.54
N VAL A 281 -3.18 10.91 -2.13
CA VAL A 281 -4.41 10.49 -1.45
C VAL A 281 -5.11 9.32 -2.13
N ARG A 282 -6.03 8.68 -1.40
CA ARG A 282 -7.04 7.78 -1.97
C ARG A 282 -8.01 8.65 -2.74
N HIS A 283 -8.13 8.41 -4.03
CA HIS A 283 -9.05 9.12 -4.91
C HIS A 283 -10.49 8.65 -4.74
N PRO A 284 -11.46 9.58 -4.92
CA PRO A 284 -12.86 9.26 -4.99
C PRO A 284 -13.17 8.47 -6.27
N PHE A 285 -14.25 7.69 -6.22
CA PHE A 285 -14.79 6.96 -7.36
C PHE A 285 -16.27 7.30 -7.48
N THR A 286 -16.74 7.45 -8.71
CA THR A 286 -18.14 7.23 -9.08
C THR A 286 -18.22 5.84 -9.72
N MET A 287 -19.18 5.03 -9.27
CA MET A 287 -19.25 3.60 -9.57
C MET A 287 -20.67 3.18 -9.92
N ASP A 288 -20.95 2.99 -11.20
CA ASP A 288 -22.24 2.49 -11.67
C ASP A 288 -22.20 0.97 -11.75
N TYR A 289 -23.13 0.31 -11.04
CA TYR A 289 -23.27 -1.14 -11.02
C TYR A 289 -24.60 -1.53 -11.64
N LYS A 290 -24.56 -2.49 -12.57
CA LYS A 290 -25.71 -3.16 -13.16
C LYS A 290 -25.51 -4.67 -13.09
N THR A 291 -26.36 -5.37 -12.34
CA THR A 291 -26.24 -6.81 -12.12
C THR A 291 -27.54 -7.53 -12.49
N GLY A 292 -27.42 -8.56 -13.32
CA GLY A 292 -28.49 -9.51 -13.63
C GLY A 292 -28.47 -10.69 -12.67
N VAL A 293 -29.63 -11.06 -12.14
CA VAL A 293 -29.80 -12.22 -11.26
C VAL A 293 -31.06 -13.01 -11.61
N THR A 294 -30.99 -14.32 -11.40
CA THR A 294 -32.16 -15.22 -11.42
C THR A 294 -32.95 -15.11 -10.10
N ARG A 295 -34.19 -15.61 -10.08
CA ARG A 295 -35.01 -15.71 -8.85
C ARG A 295 -34.37 -16.61 -7.80
N GLU A 296 -33.59 -17.60 -8.22
CA GLU A 296 -32.82 -18.49 -7.33
C GLU A 296 -31.54 -17.82 -6.80
N GLY A 297 -31.25 -16.58 -7.21
CA GLY A 297 -30.12 -15.80 -6.72
C GLY A 297 -28.79 -16.14 -7.36
N LYS A 298 -28.76 -16.84 -8.51
CA LYS A 298 -27.55 -16.95 -9.34
C LYS A 298 -27.32 -15.62 -10.07
N ILE A 299 -26.10 -15.10 -10.00
CA ILE A 299 -25.66 -13.94 -10.78
C ILE A 299 -25.38 -14.38 -12.22
N THR A 300 -26.02 -13.72 -13.19
CA THR A 300 -25.89 -14.06 -14.62
C THR A 300 -24.96 -13.11 -15.36
N ALA A 301 -24.98 -11.82 -15.02
CA ALA A 301 -24.10 -10.80 -15.59
C ALA A 301 -23.83 -9.66 -14.60
N VAL A 302 -22.64 -9.07 -14.70
CA VAL A 302 -22.27 -7.82 -14.01
C VAL A 302 -21.63 -6.86 -15.00
N GLN A 303 -22.18 -5.65 -15.08
CA GLN A 303 -21.57 -4.51 -15.76
C GLN A 303 -21.25 -3.43 -14.72
N ILE A 304 -20.02 -2.92 -14.76
CA ILE A 304 -19.51 -1.90 -13.85
C ILE A 304 -18.85 -0.79 -14.67
N LYS A 305 -19.18 0.46 -14.38
CA LYS A 305 -18.44 1.63 -14.88
C LYS A 305 -17.81 2.37 -13.70
N LEU A 306 -16.51 2.55 -13.77
CA LEU A 306 -15.73 3.25 -12.75
C LEU A 306 -15.19 4.55 -13.34
N LEU A 307 -15.48 5.66 -12.70
CA LEU A 307 -14.93 6.96 -13.06
C LEU A 307 -14.07 7.47 -11.88
N LEU A 308 -12.81 7.78 -12.16
CA LEU A 308 -11.79 8.00 -11.15
C LEU A 308 -11.02 9.31 -11.39
N ASN A 309 -10.74 10.01 -10.30
CA ASN A 309 -9.82 11.15 -10.29
C ASN A 309 -8.37 10.70 -10.03
N GLY A 310 -7.64 10.34 -11.08
CA GLY A 310 -6.27 9.83 -10.99
C GLY A 310 -6.12 8.50 -10.23
N GLY A 311 -4.88 8.03 -10.09
CA GLY A 311 -4.53 6.87 -9.26
C GLY A 311 -4.65 5.49 -9.94
N VAL A 312 -4.91 4.44 -9.15
CA VAL A 312 -4.84 3.03 -9.59
C VAL A 312 -6.23 2.43 -9.80
N ALA A 313 -6.57 2.11 -11.04
CA ALA A 313 -7.90 1.66 -11.44
C ALA A 313 -8.02 0.16 -11.80
N ALA A 314 -6.97 -0.44 -12.39
CA ALA A 314 -7.00 -1.82 -12.88
C ALA A 314 -7.42 -2.85 -11.83
N LYS A 315 -6.84 -2.79 -10.61
CA LYS A 315 -7.24 -3.65 -9.50
C LYS A 315 -8.70 -3.42 -9.10
N ALA A 316 -9.16 -2.17 -9.15
CA ALA A 316 -10.53 -1.82 -8.77
C ALA A 316 -11.54 -2.47 -9.71
N ALA A 317 -11.30 -2.41 -11.03
CA ALA A 317 -12.13 -3.05 -12.05
C ALA A 317 -12.16 -4.58 -11.90
N LEU A 318 -11.00 -5.20 -11.68
CA LEU A 318 -10.92 -6.66 -11.49
C LEU A 318 -11.64 -7.12 -10.22
N MET A 319 -11.59 -6.33 -9.14
CA MET A 319 -12.20 -6.68 -7.85
C MET A 319 -13.64 -6.21 -7.70
N GLY A 320 -14.12 -5.33 -8.58
CA GLY A 320 -15.47 -4.77 -8.53
C GLY A 320 -16.59 -5.80 -8.57
N PRO A 321 -16.51 -6.88 -9.37
CA PRO A 321 -17.52 -7.92 -9.33
C PRO A 321 -17.49 -8.77 -8.05
N GLY A 322 -16.54 -8.55 -7.14
CA GLY A 322 -16.45 -9.24 -5.85
C GLY A 322 -15.94 -10.68 -5.95
N PRO A 323 -15.85 -11.42 -4.84
CA PRO A 323 -15.32 -12.79 -4.82
C PRO A 323 -16.38 -13.83 -5.24
N TYR A 324 -17.13 -13.54 -6.30
CA TYR A 324 -18.29 -14.31 -6.75
C TYR A 324 -18.09 -14.96 -8.12
N ARG A 325 -18.64 -16.14 -8.33
CA ARG A 325 -18.76 -16.81 -9.63
C ARG A 325 -19.72 -16.03 -10.51
N ILE A 326 -19.16 -15.44 -11.57
CA ILE A 326 -19.90 -14.68 -12.56
C ILE A 326 -19.32 -15.07 -13.93
N GLU A 327 -20.16 -15.57 -14.82
CA GLU A 327 -19.73 -15.98 -16.16
C GLU A 327 -19.53 -14.79 -17.10
N ASN A 328 -20.36 -13.76 -16.92
CA ASN A 328 -20.39 -12.59 -17.79
C ASN A 328 -20.07 -11.30 -17.03
N VAL A 329 -18.90 -10.71 -17.30
CA VAL A 329 -18.39 -9.51 -16.65
C VAL A 329 -17.94 -8.50 -17.69
N LEU A 330 -18.38 -7.25 -17.52
CA LEU A 330 -17.83 -6.08 -18.19
C LEU A 330 -17.56 -5.01 -17.13
N ALA A 331 -16.30 -4.84 -16.74
CA ALA A 331 -15.91 -3.77 -15.83
C ALA A 331 -15.02 -2.77 -16.58
N GLU A 332 -15.50 -1.55 -16.73
CA GLU A 332 -14.86 -0.47 -17.47
C GLU A 332 -14.38 0.58 -16.48
N PHE A 333 -13.21 1.18 -16.73
CA PHE A 333 -12.76 2.32 -15.96
C PHE A 333 -12.22 3.44 -16.83
N ALA A 334 -12.48 4.67 -16.43
CA ALA A 334 -11.90 5.88 -16.99
C ALA A 334 -11.17 6.65 -15.89
N LEU A 335 -9.91 6.98 -16.15
CA LEU A 335 -9.05 7.76 -15.27
C LEU A 335 -8.98 9.20 -15.79
N THR A 336 -9.24 10.18 -14.94
CA THR A 336 -9.23 11.60 -15.33
C THR A 336 -8.26 12.43 -14.52
N TYR A 337 -7.74 13.49 -15.12
CA TYR A 337 -7.09 14.58 -14.38
C TYR A 337 -8.11 15.51 -13.76
N THR A 338 -7.83 16.01 -12.55
CA THR A 338 -8.54 17.13 -11.92
C THR A 338 -7.57 18.00 -11.12
N ASN A 339 -8.03 19.14 -10.60
CA ASN A 339 -7.25 20.05 -9.77
C ASN A 339 -7.28 19.72 -8.26
N ASN A 340 -7.73 18.51 -7.87
CA ASN A 340 -7.82 18.08 -6.45
C ASN A 340 -6.50 17.53 -5.87
N GLY A 341 -5.38 17.68 -6.59
CA GLY A 341 -4.12 17.01 -6.26
C GLY A 341 -4.00 15.63 -6.91
N PHE A 342 -2.84 15.03 -6.73
CA PHE A 342 -2.51 13.78 -7.40
C PHE A 342 -2.81 12.58 -6.51
N ALA A 343 -3.45 11.58 -7.11
CA ALA A 343 -3.88 10.38 -6.42
C ALA A 343 -2.80 9.29 -6.46
N GLY A 344 -2.76 8.48 -5.40
CA GLY A 344 -1.77 7.41 -5.30
C GLY A 344 -2.29 6.14 -4.65
N ALA A 345 -1.35 5.32 -4.24
CA ALA A 345 -1.63 4.06 -3.57
C ALA A 345 -2.06 4.29 -2.12
N VAL A 346 -3.28 3.93 -1.75
CA VAL A 346 -3.68 3.78 -0.34
C VAL A 346 -4.08 2.35 -0.10
N ARG A 347 -3.73 1.77 1.06
CA ARG A 347 -3.96 0.36 1.41
C ARG A 347 -5.27 -0.18 0.81
N GLY A 348 -5.14 -1.10 -0.15
CA GLY A 348 -6.26 -1.63 -0.93
C GLY A 348 -6.38 -1.11 -2.36
N PHE A 349 -5.56 -0.18 -2.86
CA PHE A 349 -5.35 0.17 -4.29
C PHE A 349 -6.64 0.10 -5.15
N GLY A 350 -7.62 0.95 -4.86
CA GLY A 350 -8.91 0.97 -5.57
C GLY A 350 -9.89 -0.15 -5.21
N ALA A 351 -9.40 -1.34 -4.81
CA ALA A 351 -10.25 -2.47 -4.40
C ALA A 351 -11.12 -2.14 -3.18
N THR A 352 -10.69 -1.26 -2.29
CA THR A 352 -11.51 -0.86 -1.13
C THR A 352 -12.77 -0.12 -1.59
N GLN A 353 -12.64 0.80 -2.55
CA GLN A 353 -13.76 1.55 -3.10
C GLN A 353 -14.77 0.62 -3.79
N THR A 354 -14.27 -0.29 -4.64
CA THR A 354 -15.15 -1.20 -5.37
C THR A 354 -15.71 -2.33 -4.51
N THR A 355 -14.99 -2.79 -3.48
CA THR A 355 -15.53 -3.73 -2.48
C THR A 355 -16.70 -3.10 -1.72
N TYR A 356 -16.62 -1.82 -1.36
CA TYR A 356 -17.74 -1.10 -0.75
C TYR A 356 -18.96 -1.09 -1.68
N ALA A 357 -18.79 -0.68 -2.94
CA ALA A 357 -19.90 -0.64 -3.90
C ALA A 357 -20.49 -2.03 -4.14
N CYS A 358 -19.63 -3.02 -4.42
CA CYS A 358 -20.00 -4.42 -4.64
C CYS A 358 -20.83 -4.98 -3.48
N GLU A 359 -20.34 -4.86 -2.24
CA GLU A 359 -21.02 -5.49 -1.10
C GLU A 359 -22.30 -4.74 -0.68
N ARG A 360 -22.38 -3.43 -0.92
CA ARG A 360 -23.64 -2.67 -0.83
C ARG A 360 -24.63 -3.11 -1.89
N HIS A 361 -24.17 -3.38 -3.10
CA HIS A 361 -24.97 -3.84 -4.23
C HIS A 361 -25.48 -5.27 -4.01
N MET A 362 -24.65 -6.18 -3.49
CA MET A 362 -25.07 -7.52 -3.08
C MET A 362 -26.18 -7.49 -2.02
N ASP A 363 -26.09 -6.59 -1.04
CA ASP A 363 -27.16 -6.41 -0.06
C ASP A 363 -28.45 -5.84 -0.68
N LEU A 364 -28.33 -4.99 -1.71
CA LEU A 364 -29.49 -4.46 -2.45
C LEU A 364 -30.16 -5.57 -3.27
N ILE A 365 -29.38 -6.38 -3.97
CA ILE A 365 -29.86 -7.55 -4.71
C ILE A 365 -30.59 -8.52 -3.78
N ALA A 366 -29.98 -8.85 -2.63
CA ALA A 366 -30.61 -9.73 -1.63
C ALA A 366 -31.98 -9.21 -1.18
N ARG A 367 -32.10 -7.89 -0.96
CA ARG A 367 -33.40 -7.26 -0.63
C ARG A 367 -34.41 -7.37 -1.78
N ARG A 368 -33.99 -7.17 -3.04
CA ARG A 368 -34.86 -7.29 -4.22
C ARG A 368 -35.36 -8.72 -4.44
N LEU A 369 -34.54 -9.72 -4.10
CA LEU A 369 -34.89 -11.14 -4.14
C LEU A 369 -35.62 -11.64 -2.89
N ASN A 370 -35.76 -10.80 -1.85
CA ASN A 370 -36.21 -11.23 -0.52
C ASN A 370 -35.40 -12.44 0.01
N MET A 371 -34.10 -12.45 -0.24
CA MET A 371 -33.16 -13.51 0.12
C MET A 371 -32.28 -13.08 1.30
N ASP A 372 -31.82 -14.03 2.11
CA ASP A 372 -30.82 -13.73 3.14
C ASP A 372 -29.49 -13.32 2.46
N PRO A 373 -28.85 -12.20 2.87
CA PRO A 373 -27.62 -11.74 2.22
C PRO A 373 -26.43 -12.70 2.39
N LEU A 374 -26.43 -13.58 3.40
CA LEU A 374 -25.43 -14.65 3.52
C LEU A 374 -25.69 -15.75 2.48
N GLU A 375 -26.96 -16.12 2.29
CA GLU A 375 -27.35 -17.16 1.34
C GLU A 375 -27.02 -16.76 -0.10
N LEU A 376 -27.34 -15.52 -0.50
CA LEU A 376 -26.98 -14.99 -1.82
C LEU A 376 -25.47 -15.10 -2.08
N ARG A 377 -24.65 -14.75 -1.09
CA ARG A 377 -23.18 -14.82 -1.20
C ARG A 377 -22.67 -16.25 -1.25
N ARG A 378 -23.23 -17.17 -0.46
CA ARG A 378 -22.88 -18.60 -0.51
C ARG A 378 -23.15 -19.21 -1.87
N ARG A 379 -24.31 -18.92 -2.46
CA ARG A 379 -24.70 -19.42 -3.81
C ARG A 379 -23.71 -19.02 -4.88
N ASN A 380 -23.19 -17.79 -4.78
CA ASN A 380 -22.28 -17.24 -5.77
C ASN A 380 -20.81 -17.30 -5.35
N ALA A 381 -20.44 -17.84 -4.19
CA ALA A 381 -19.04 -17.83 -3.72
C ALA A 381 -18.11 -18.58 -4.69
N MET A 382 -16.97 -17.95 -5.04
CA MET A 382 -15.88 -18.63 -5.76
C MET A 382 -15.33 -19.83 -4.95
N LYS A 383 -14.76 -20.79 -5.68
CA LYS A 383 -14.12 -22.02 -5.18
C LYS A 383 -12.75 -22.20 -5.83
N THR A 384 -11.94 -23.09 -5.27
CA THR A 384 -10.72 -23.57 -5.93
C THR A 384 -11.06 -24.16 -7.30
N GLY A 385 -10.31 -23.77 -8.33
CA GLY A 385 -10.52 -24.16 -9.72
C GLY A 385 -11.42 -23.22 -10.52
N ASP A 386 -12.24 -22.39 -9.88
CA ASP A 386 -13.06 -21.40 -10.59
C ASP A 386 -12.14 -20.38 -11.31
N PRO A 387 -12.51 -19.89 -12.50
CA PRO A 387 -11.80 -18.80 -13.15
C PRO A 387 -12.09 -17.48 -12.42
N SER A 388 -11.03 -16.74 -12.09
CA SER A 388 -11.14 -15.35 -11.66
C SER A 388 -11.72 -14.47 -12.78
N HIS A 389 -11.97 -13.20 -12.47
CA HIS A 389 -12.52 -12.25 -13.44
C HIS A 389 -11.58 -11.92 -14.60
N SER A 390 -10.27 -12.20 -14.46
CA SER A 390 -9.27 -12.15 -15.55
C SER A 390 -9.13 -13.49 -16.30
N GLY A 391 -9.87 -14.53 -15.87
CA GLY A 391 -9.83 -15.88 -16.42
C GLY A 391 -8.81 -16.82 -15.75
N ASP A 392 -7.90 -16.31 -14.93
CA ASP A 392 -6.88 -17.12 -14.27
C ASP A 392 -7.49 -17.98 -13.14
N PRO A 393 -7.08 -19.25 -12.99
CA PRO A 393 -7.71 -20.16 -12.02
C PRO A 393 -7.40 -19.75 -10.59
N ILE A 394 -8.42 -19.80 -9.72
CA ILE A 394 -8.26 -19.67 -8.27
C ILE A 394 -7.60 -20.95 -7.74
N THR A 395 -6.32 -20.87 -7.37
CA THR A 395 -5.53 -22.03 -6.93
C THR A 395 -5.84 -22.48 -5.49
N SER A 396 -6.39 -21.58 -4.67
CA SER A 396 -6.89 -21.90 -3.32
C SER A 396 -7.98 -20.91 -2.92
N CYS A 397 -9.03 -21.39 -2.24
CA CYS A 397 -10.11 -20.53 -1.79
C CYS A 397 -10.71 -20.95 -0.44
N GLY A 398 -10.56 -20.10 0.57
CA GLY A 398 -11.15 -20.27 1.91
C GLY A 398 -12.45 -19.49 2.13
N LEU A 399 -13.08 -18.97 1.07
CA LEU A 399 -14.16 -17.98 1.19
C LEU A 399 -15.41 -18.52 1.92
N ALA A 400 -15.89 -19.70 1.52
CA ALA A 400 -17.07 -20.31 2.13
C ALA A 400 -16.84 -20.59 3.63
N GLU A 401 -15.70 -21.21 3.96
CA GLU A 401 -15.30 -21.47 5.34
C GLU A 401 -15.17 -20.18 6.15
N THR A 402 -14.66 -19.11 5.53
CA THR A 402 -14.53 -17.78 6.15
C THR A 402 -15.88 -17.19 6.51
N MET A 403 -16.83 -17.18 5.57
CA MET A 403 -18.18 -16.68 5.82
C MET A 403 -18.87 -17.47 6.93
N ASP A 404 -18.74 -18.79 6.91
CA ASP A 404 -19.32 -19.68 7.90
C ASP A 404 -18.75 -19.47 9.31
N LYS A 405 -17.42 -19.34 9.44
CA LYS A 405 -16.77 -19.05 10.72
C LYS A 405 -17.15 -17.65 11.23
N ALA A 406 -17.13 -16.63 10.37
CA ALA A 406 -17.46 -15.26 10.75
C ALA A 406 -18.91 -15.14 11.22
N THR A 407 -19.85 -15.74 10.48
CA THR A 407 -21.29 -15.67 10.78
C THR A 407 -21.66 -16.45 12.04
N ARG A 408 -21.05 -17.62 12.28
CA ARG A 408 -21.18 -18.32 13.56
C ARG A 408 -20.65 -17.49 14.72
N ALA A 409 -19.47 -16.89 14.58
CA ALA A 409 -18.84 -16.12 15.66
C ALA A 409 -19.67 -14.90 16.10
N VAL A 410 -20.44 -14.29 15.20
CA VAL A 410 -21.34 -13.18 15.56
C VAL A 410 -22.73 -13.63 15.97
N GLY A 411 -23.06 -14.91 15.87
CA GLY A 411 -24.44 -15.38 16.02
C GLY A 411 -25.33 -14.74 14.97
N TRP A 412 -24.98 -14.89 13.68
CA TRP A 412 -25.70 -14.28 12.56
C TRP A 412 -27.21 -14.45 12.71
N ASP A 413 -27.68 -15.66 13.00
CA ASP A 413 -29.10 -16.01 13.11
C ASP A 413 -29.82 -15.35 14.30
N THR A 414 -29.09 -14.92 15.33
CA THR A 414 -29.64 -14.36 16.56
C THR A 414 -29.60 -12.83 16.62
N ILE A 415 -28.70 -12.18 15.86
CA ILE A 415 -28.65 -10.71 15.79
C ILE A 415 -29.81 -10.16 14.96
N GLY A 416 -30.61 -9.29 15.60
CA GLY A 416 -31.84 -8.73 15.04
C GLY A 416 -31.67 -8.12 13.65
N ARG A 417 -32.52 -8.55 12.72
CA ARG A 417 -32.69 -8.04 11.35
C ARG A 417 -33.33 -6.63 11.33
N GLY A 418 -32.74 -5.64 12.00
CA GLY A 418 -33.33 -4.29 12.12
C GLY A 418 -34.30 -4.11 13.29
N LYS A 419 -34.39 -5.10 14.19
CA LYS A 419 -35.26 -5.06 15.39
C LYS A 419 -34.90 -3.86 16.28
N LYS A 420 -35.93 -3.21 16.85
CA LYS A 420 -35.72 -2.23 17.93
C LYS A 420 -35.04 -2.94 19.10
N SER A 421 -34.03 -2.30 19.69
CA SER A 421 -33.46 -2.77 20.95
C SER A 421 -34.53 -2.76 22.05
N PRO A 422 -34.34 -3.49 23.16
CA PRO A 422 -35.26 -3.46 24.30
C PRO A 422 -35.62 -2.06 24.80
N CYS A 423 -34.70 -1.09 24.71
CA CYS A 423 -34.97 0.31 25.12
C CYS A 423 -35.77 1.15 24.09
N GLY A 424 -36.23 0.57 22.98
CA GLY A 424 -37.10 1.22 21.97
C GLY A 424 -36.45 2.30 21.09
N THR A 425 -35.39 2.96 21.56
CA THR A 425 -34.74 4.12 20.93
C THR A 425 -33.60 3.78 19.97
N LYS A 426 -33.11 2.53 19.98
CA LYS A 426 -32.01 2.07 19.13
C LYS A 426 -32.49 0.96 18.20
N ARG A 427 -31.88 0.86 17.01
CA ARG A 427 -32.03 -0.28 16.11
C ARG A 427 -30.76 -1.10 16.08
N ARG A 428 -30.87 -2.41 15.89
CA ARG A 428 -29.73 -3.30 15.67
C ARG A 428 -29.74 -3.74 14.21
N GLY A 429 -28.63 -3.51 13.52
CA GLY A 429 -28.37 -4.05 12.18
C GLY A 429 -27.22 -5.04 12.22
N ARG A 430 -27.16 -5.90 11.22
CA ARG A 430 -26.02 -6.76 10.92
C ARG A 430 -25.61 -6.50 9.47
N GLY A 431 -24.31 -6.52 9.22
CA GLY A 431 -23.74 -6.38 7.88
C GLY A 431 -22.66 -7.42 7.68
N MET A 432 -22.44 -7.80 6.43
CA MET A 432 -21.32 -8.65 6.04
C MET A 432 -20.73 -8.13 4.75
N ALA A 433 -19.44 -8.38 4.57
CA ALA A 433 -18.72 -8.08 3.36
C ALA A 433 -17.81 -9.28 3.05
N ALA A 434 -17.76 -9.67 1.79
CA ALA A 434 -16.78 -10.61 1.26
C ALA A 434 -15.82 -9.87 0.32
N MET A 435 -14.53 -10.19 0.40
CA MET A 435 -13.50 -9.57 -0.42
C MET A 435 -12.50 -10.62 -0.87
N ILE A 436 -12.04 -10.49 -2.11
CA ILE A 436 -10.79 -11.09 -2.59
C ILE A 436 -9.82 -9.93 -2.87
N TYR A 437 -8.54 -10.14 -2.58
CA TYR A 437 -7.50 -9.15 -2.85
C TYR A 437 -6.32 -9.85 -3.50
N PRO A 438 -5.88 -9.44 -4.71
CA PRO A 438 -4.79 -10.10 -5.38
C PRO A 438 -3.48 -9.49 -4.87
N VAL A 439 -2.55 -10.40 -4.54
CA VAL A 439 -1.24 -10.08 -3.96
C VAL A 439 -0.28 -9.65 -5.07
N ALA A 440 0.55 -8.64 -4.79
CA ALA A 440 1.50 -8.01 -5.70
C ALA A 440 0.89 -7.07 -6.75
N GLY A 441 1.68 -6.72 -7.78
CA GLY A 441 1.31 -5.82 -8.87
C GLY A 441 0.39 -6.46 -9.92
N PHE A 442 -0.16 -5.65 -10.83
CA PHE A 442 -1.07 -6.06 -11.91
C PHE A 442 -0.43 -5.77 -13.26
N GLY A 443 -0.76 -6.59 -14.26
CA GLY A 443 -0.29 -6.44 -15.64
C GLY A 443 1.12 -6.96 -15.90
N LYS A 444 2.10 -6.70 -15.01
CA LYS A 444 3.47 -7.19 -15.14
C LYS A 444 3.97 -7.89 -13.88
N ALA A 445 4.66 -9.00 -14.06
CA ALA A 445 5.31 -9.78 -13.04
C ALA A 445 6.24 -8.90 -12.19
N THR A 446 6.00 -8.87 -10.87
CA THR A 446 6.85 -8.12 -9.94
C THR A 446 7.85 -9.07 -9.28
N PRO A 447 9.16 -8.83 -9.40
CA PRO A 447 10.16 -9.73 -8.85
C PRO A 447 10.48 -9.40 -7.38
N SER A 448 10.84 -10.40 -6.60
CA SER A 448 11.64 -10.26 -5.38
C SER A 448 12.92 -11.06 -5.53
N ALA A 449 14.02 -10.51 -5.04
CA ALA A 449 15.32 -11.14 -5.06
C ALA A 449 16.01 -11.00 -3.69
N VAL A 450 16.82 -12.00 -3.34
CA VAL A 450 17.63 -12.01 -2.12
C VAL A 450 18.97 -12.71 -2.37
N PHE A 451 19.98 -12.35 -1.58
CA PHE A 451 21.18 -13.17 -1.41
C PHE A 451 21.14 -13.85 -0.04
N ALA A 452 21.67 -15.07 0.04
CA ALA A 452 21.89 -15.78 1.29
C ALA A 452 23.38 -16.09 1.43
N ARG A 453 23.94 -15.86 2.62
CA ARG A 453 25.34 -16.17 2.96
C ARG A 453 25.38 -16.86 4.31
N VAL A 454 26.06 -18.00 4.37
CA VAL A 454 26.36 -18.70 5.63
C VAL A 454 27.74 -18.27 6.10
N ASN A 455 27.86 -17.94 7.38
CA ASN A 455 29.13 -17.63 8.03
C ASN A 455 29.80 -18.90 8.55
N GLU A 456 31.08 -18.81 8.93
CA GLU A 456 31.89 -19.93 9.40
C GLU A 456 31.36 -20.62 10.66
N ASP A 457 30.49 -19.95 11.43
CA ASP A 457 29.81 -20.48 12.62
C ASP A 457 28.40 -21.04 12.32
N ALA A 458 28.05 -21.18 11.04
CA ALA A 458 26.74 -21.56 10.52
C ALA A 458 25.59 -20.57 10.79
N THR A 459 25.89 -19.33 11.21
CA THR A 459 24.89 -18.25 11.18
C THR A 459 24.60 -17.83 9.73
N LEU A 460 23.38 -17.34 9.50
CA LEU A 460 22.86 -17.01 8.17
C LEU A 460 22.59 -15.52 8.04
N THR A 461 23.20 -14.88 7.04
CA THR A 461 22.89 -13.52 6.64
C THR A 461 22.04 -13.53 5.36
N VAL A 462 20.86 -12.93 5.42
CA VAL A 462 20.00 -12.71 4.23
C VAL A 462 20.04 -11.24 3.84
N ILE A 463 20.42 -10.96 2.60
CA ILE A 463 20.53 -9.62 2.04
C ILE A 463 19.35 -9.38 1.08
N THR A 464 18.53 -8.37 1.35
CA THR A 464 17.28 -8.15 0.59
C THR A 464 16.95 -6.67 0.41
N GLY A 465 16.39 -6.33 -0.77
CA GLY A 465 15.87 -4.99 -1.04
C GLY A 465 14.53 -4.68 -0.35
N ILE A 466 13.93 -5.66 0.33
CA ILE A 466 12.64 -5.51 1.02
C ILE A 466 12.81 -4.70 2.30
N VAL A 467 11.89 -3.75 2.53
CA VAL A 467 11.92 -2.85 3.70
C VAL A 467 10.74 -3.08 4.64
N ASP A 468 10.99 -3.01 5.95
CA ASP A 468 9.93 -3.04 6.96
C ASP A 468 9.49 -1.61 7.28
N VAL A 469 8.20 -1.33 7.14
CA VAL A 469 7.58 -0.04 7.49
C VAL A 469 6.55 -0.20 8.60
N GLY A 470 6.72 -1.23 9.43
CA GLY A 470 5.87 -1.54 10.58
C GLY A 470 5.02 -2.82 10.41
N GLN A 471 5.02 -3.47 9.25
CA GLN A 471 4.25 -4.70 9.01
C GLN A 471 4.89 -5.98 9.59
N GLY A 472 6.18 -5.94 9.92
CA GLY A 472 6.89 -7.11 10.46
C GLY A 472 7.44 -8.04 9.37
N ALA A 473 7.86 -7.46 8.25
CA ALA A 473 8.54 -8.19 7.17
C ALA A 473 9.85 -8.80 7.67
N ASN A 474 10.62 -8.10 8.49
CA ASN A 474 11.92 -8.57 8.95
C ASN A 474 11.79 -9.92 9.68
N ILE A 475 10.94 -9.97 10.69
CA ILE A 475 10.69 -11.21 11.46
C ILE A 475 10.06 -12.32 10.61
N ILE A 476 9.25 -11.99 9.60
CA ILE A 476 8.66 -13.00 8.70
C ILE A 476 9.75 -13.63 7.82
N LEU A 477 10.61 -12.82 7.22
CA LEU A 477 11.68 -13.31 6.34
C LEU A 477 12.72 -14.11 7.13
N ARG A 478 13.06 -13.69 8.36
CA ARG A 478 13.92 -14.46 9.26
C ARG A 478 13.33 -15.83 9.59
N GLN A 479 12.03 -15.91 9.87
CA GLN A 479 11.37 -17.19 10.15
C GLN A 479 11.42 -18.14 8.96
N VAL A 480 11.19 -17.64 7.74
CA VAL A 480 11.29 -18.46 6.52
C VAL A 480 12.72 -18.97 6.34
N ALA A 481 13.72 -18.11 6.53
CA ALA A 481 15.13 -18.48 6.41
C ALA A 481 15.55 -19.52 7.48
N ALA A 482 15.17 -19.31 8.73
CA ALA A 482 15.48 -20.20 9.84
C ALA A 482 14.86 -21.59 9.66
N GLU A 483 13.58 -21.64 9.27
CA GLU A 483 12.88 -22.90 8.97
C GLU A 483 13.52 -23.64 7.81
N GLU A 484 13.79 -22.93 6.70
CA GLU A 484 14.32 -23.55 5.49
C GLU A 484 15.70 -24.15 5.75
N LEU A 485 16.60 -23.42 6.43
CA LEU A 485 17.93 -23.93 6.76
C LEU A 485 17.93 -24.95 7.90
N GLY A 486 17.00 -24.85 8.86
CA GLY A 486 16.94 -25.71 10.04
C GLY A 486 17.80 -25.21 11.21
N ILE A 487 17.89 -23.89 11.42
CA ILE A 487 18.67 -23.25 12.50
C ILE A 487 17.78 -22.42 13.42
N PRO A 488 18.23 -22.09 14.65
CA PRO A 488 17.53 -21.16 15.52
C PRO A 488 17.32 -19.78 14.86
N LEU A 489 16.23 -19.11 15.21
CA LEU A 489 15.86 -17.81 14.62
C LEU A 489 16.93 -16.73 14.91
N GLU A 490 17.50 -16.75 16.11
CA GLU A 490 18.57 -15.88 16.57
C GLU A 490 19.85 -15.98 15.73
N HIS A 491 20.06 -17.08 15.00
CA HIS A 491 21.20 -17.28 14.11
C HIS A 491 20.96 -16.70 12.69
N VAL A 492 19.81 -16.08 12.45
CA VAL A 492 19.50 -15.40 11.18
C VAL A 492 19.56 -13.89 11.36
N SER A 493 20.39 -13.22 10.55
CA SER A 493 20.44 -11.76 10.42
C SER A 493 19.91 -11.31 9.05
N LEU A 494 19.36 -10.08 9.01
CA LEU A 494 18.95 -9.44 7.77
C LEU A 494 19.80 -8.21 7.49
N ILE A 495 20.19 -8.04 6.23
CA ILE A 495 20.71 -6.78 5.71
C ILE A 495 19.70 -6.27 4.68
N ASN A 496 19.08 -5.13 4.96
CA ASN A 496 18.13 -4.50 4.05
C ASN A 496 18.22 -2.97 4.09
N GLY A 497 17.36 -2.32 3.30
CA GLY A 497 17.27 -0.86 3.28
C GLY A 497 18.38 -0.16 2.49
N ASP A 498 19.41 -0.85 2.03
CA ASP A 498 20.50 -0.25 1.26
C ASP A 498 20.49 -0.68 -0.20
N THR A 499 20.20 0.27 -1.09
CA THR A 499 20.15 0.05 -2.54
C THR A 499 21.50 -0.28 -3.20
N SER A 500 22.63 -0.02 -2.51
CA SER A 500 23.97 -0.29 -3.04
C SER A 500 24.46 -1.72 -2.80
N VAL A 501 23.92 -2.38 -1.78
CA VAL A 501 24.32 -3.74 -1.37
C VAL A 501 23.23 -4.76 -1.68
N SER A 502 21.96 -4.36 -1.59
CA SER A 502 20.83 -5.27 -1.72
C SER A 502 20.45 -5.50 -3.18
N PRO A 503 19.93 -6.69 -3.53
CA PRO A 503 19.32 -6.90 -4.84
C PRO A 503 18.05 -6.05 -4.98
N PHE A 504 17.70 -5.73 -6.23
CA PHE A 504 16.49 -4.94 -6.53
C PHE A 504 15.23 -5.59 -5.97
N ASP A 505 14.41 -4.79 -5.28
CA ASP A 505 13.04 -5.13 -4.95
C ASP A 505 12.12 -3.91 -5.25
N PRO A 506 10.91 -4.13 -5.81
CA PRO A 506 9.92 -3.06 -6.04
C PRO A 506 9.45 -2.36 -4.76
N GLY A 507 9.69 -2.94 -3.59
CA GLY A 507 9.33 -2.40 -2.30
C GLY A 507 8.09 -3.03 -1.70
N SER A 508 7.70 -2.47 -0.56
CA SER A 508 6.71 -3.02 0.37
C SER A 508 5.28 -2.65 -0.03
N THR A 509 4.81 -3.17 -1.16
CA THR A 509 3.54 -2.76 -1.80
C THR A 509 2.65 -3.97 -2.11
N GLY A 510 1.34 -3.74 -2.31
CA GLY A 510 0.43 -4.81 -2.79
C GLY A 510 0.37 -6.07 -1.94
N SER A 511 0.77 -6.01 -0.65
CA SER A 511 0.87 -7.18 0.25
C SER A 511 1.82 -8.30 -0.24
N ARG A 512 2.83 -7.95 -1.06
CA ARG A 512 3.65 -8.93 -1.78
C ARG A 512 4.73 -9.63 -0.98
N ILE A 513 5.20 -9.03 0.12
CA ILE A 513 6.45 -9.42 0.78
C ILE A 513 6.44 -10.85 1.30
N ALA A 514 5.45 -11.22 2.12
CA ALA A 514 5.41 -12.56 2.73
C ALA A 514 5.32 -13.66 1.68
N HIS A 515 4.69 -13.38 0.54
CA HIS A 515 4.54 -14.33 -0.55
C HIS A 515 5.78 -14.37 -1.45
N LEU A 516 6.10 -13.25 -2.12
CA LEU A 516 7.18 -13.20 -3.11
C LEU A 516 8.56 -13.14 -2.46
N GLY A 517 8.72 -12.29 -1.45
CA GLY A 517 9.94 -12.18 -0.66
C GLY A 517 10.21 -13.46 0.13
N GLY A 518 9.19 -13.99 0.80
CA GLY A 518 9.29 -15.27 1.50
C GLY A 518 9.72 -16.41 0.56
N LYS A 519 9.14 -16.50 -0.64
CA LYS A 519 9.54 -17.53 -1.61
C LYS A 519 10.96 -17.31 -2.14
N ALA A 520 11.38 -16.07 -2.36
CA ALA A 520 12.77 -15.76 -2.76
C ALA A 520 13.78 -16.18 -1.67
N VAL A 521 13.47 -15.91 -0.39
CA VAL A 521 14.25 -16.40 0.76
C VAL A 521 14.30 -17.92 0.77
N GLN A 522 13.16 -18.58 0.64
CA GLN A 522 13.10 -20.03 0.60
C GLN A 522 14.03 -20.61 -0.48
N ILE A 523 14.00 -20.05 -1.70
CA ILE A 523 14.82 -20.51 -2.82
C ILE A 523 16.31 -20.29 -2.55
N ALA A 524 16.71 -19.12 -2.06
CA ALA A 524 18.12 -18.84 -1.76
C ALA A 524 18.63 -19.76 -0.63
N VAL A 525 17.86 -19.87 0.45
CA VAL A 525 18.25 -20.64 1.63
C VAL A 525 18.30 -22.13 1.33
N GLY A 526 17.37 -22.65 0.51
CA GLY A 526 17.41 -24.02 0.02
C GLY A 526 18.72 -24.35 -0.74
N LYS A 527 19.21 -23.44 -1.58
CA LYS A 527 20.47 -23.63 -2.32
C LYS A 527 21.72 -23.62 -1.44
N VAL A 528 21.76 -22.81 -0.37
CA VAL A 528 22.91 -22.88 0.57
C VAL A 528 22.82 -24.12 1.44
N LYS A 529 21.60 -24.58 1.76
CA LYS A 529 21.38 -25.85 2.45
C LYS A 529 21.89 -27.03 1.61
N GLU A 530 21.62 -27.04 0.31
CA GLU A 530 22.16 -28.06 -0.61
C GLU A 530 23.70 -28.10 -0.56
N GLN A 531 24.38 -26.95 -0.68
CA GLN A 531 25.85 -26.86 -0.58
C GLN A 531 26.37 -27.40 0.77
N LEU A 532 25.70 -27.08 1.87
CA LEU A 532 26.08 -27.56 3.20
C LEU A 532 25.88 -29.08 3.34
N LEU A 533 24.78 -29.62 2.80
CA LEU A 533 24.52 -31.06 2.83
C LEU A 533 25.51 -31.84 1.94
N GLU A 534 25.87 -31.28 0.78
CA GLU A 534 26.93 -31.83 -0.08
C GLU A 534 28.28 -31.90 0.65
N LYS A 535 28.64 -30.84 1.40
CA LYS A 535 29.86 -30.86 2.23
C LYS A 535 29.76 -31.90 3.36
N ALA A 536 28.62 -31.92 4.06
CA ALA A 536 28.41 -32.79 5.19
C ALA A 536 28.42 -34.28 4.81
N ALA A 537 27.99 -34.62 3.60
CA ALA A 537 27.98 -36.00 3.08
C ALA A 537 29.36 -36.68 3.17
N GLY A 538 30.42 -35.96 2.83
CA GLY A 538 31.80 -36.46 2.96
C GLY A 538 32.28 -36.56 4.42
N MET A 539 31.75 -35.73 5.31
CA MET A 539 32.14 -35.70 6.73
C MET A 539 31.47 -36.79 7.56
N ILE A 540 30.23 -37.14 7.23
CA ILE A 540 29.42 -38.13 7.97
C ILE A 540 29.32 -39.47 7.25
N GLU A 541 29.84 -39.57 6.03
CA GLU A 541 29.81 -40.76 5.17
C GLU A 541 28.37 -41.25 4.92
N ALA A 542 27.52 -40.36 4.40
CA ALA A 542 26.16 -40.67 3.97
C ALA A 542 25.76 -39.81 2.76
N PRO A 543 24.86 -40.30 1.87
CA PRO A 543 24.40 -39.54 0.72
C PRO A 543 23.70 -38.23 1.12
N PRO A 544 23.90 -37.10 0.41
CA PRO A 544 23.26 -35.81 0.74
C PRO A 544 21.73 -35.89 0.85
N GLU A 545 21.08 -36.72 0.03
CA GLU A 545 19.63 -36.93 0.02
C GLU A 545 19.08 -37.58 1.30
N ASP A 546 19.93 -38.28 2.05
CA ASP A 546 19.61 -38.91 3.33
C ASP A 546 19.86 -37.99 4.52
N LEU A 547 20.50 -36.84 4.29
CA LEU A 547 20.83 -35.88 5.34
C LEU A 547 19.71 -34.86 5.56
N ARG A 548 19.51 -34.48 6.82
CA ARG A 548 18.59 -33.41 7.23
C ARG A 548 19.31 -32.45 8.15
N ILE A 549 18.85 -31.19 8.14
CA ILE A 549 19.30 -30.17 9.09
C ILE A 549 18.14 -29.83 10.01
N ARG A 550 18.37 -29.87 11.31
CA ARG A 550 17.39 -29.42 12.32
C ARG A 550 18.13 -28.92 13.56
N ASN A 551 17.67 -27.80 14.13
CA ASN A 551 18.28 -27.15 15.30
C ASN A 551 19.81 -26.96 15.20
N GLY A 552 20.32 -26.67 14.00
CA GLY A 552 21.76 -26.49 13.77
C GLY A 552 22.58 -27.77 13.79
N GLU A 553 21.96 -28.95 13.70
CA GLU A 553 22.63 -30.24 13.54
C GLU A 553 22.31 -30.84 12.17
N VAL A 554 23.33 -31.40 11.51
CA VAL A 554 23.16 -32.25 10.33
C VAL A 554 23.12 -33.71 10.80
N PHE A 555 22.10 -34.47 10.39
CA PHE A 555 21.96 -35.87 10.79
C PHE A 555 21.44 -36.75 9.65
N VAL A 556 21.72 -38.06 9.74
CA VAL A 556 21.20 -39.06 8.81
C VAL A 556 19.75 -39.40 9.18
N ALA A 557 18.81 -39.24 8.25
CA ALA A 557 17.37 -39.38 8.55
C ALA A 557 16.99 -40.76 9.12
N ALA A 558 17.61 -41.83 8.62
CA ALA A 558 17.38 -43.20 9.08
C ALA A 558 18.15 -43.57 10.36
N ALA A 559 19.13 -42.76 10.77
CA ALA A 559 20.01 -42.99 11.91
C ALA A 559 20.33 -41.64 12.61
N PRO A 560 19.36 -40.98 13.27
CA PRO A 560 19.51 -39.61 13.78
C PRO A 560 20.63 -39.42 14.82
N GLU A 561 21.09 -40.50 15.45
CA GLU A 561 22.26 -40.51 16.32
C GLU A 561 23.57 -40.24 15.57
N ARG A 562 23.62 -40.55 14.27
CA ARG A 562 24.69 -40.11 13.37
C ARG A 562 24.42 -38.66 13.00
N ARG A 563 25.10 -37.75 13.70
CA ARG A 563 24.97 -36.30 13.50
C ARG A 563 26.27 -35.56 13.73
N ILE A 564 26.38 -34.38 13.12
CA ILE A 564 27.47 -33.42 13.32
C ILE A 564 26.89 -32.01 13.44
N PRO A 565 27.51 -31.10 14.23
CA PRO A 565 27.09 -29.71 14.27
C PRO A 565 27.20 -29.04 12.89
N LEU A 566 26.20 -28.27 12.50
CA LEU A 566 26.23 -27.52 11.24
C LEU A 566 27.39 -26.51 11.20
N SER A 567 27.79 -25.98 12.36
CA SER A 567 28.95 -25.10 12.50
C SER A 567 30.26 -25.79 12.12
N GLU A 568 30.41 -27.09 12.35
CA GLU A 568 31.60 -27.84 11.90
C GLU A 568 31.63 -27.98 10.38
N VAL A 569 30.46 -28.19 9.75
CA VAL A 569 30.32 -28.25 8.30
C VAL A 569 30.63 -26.89 7.66
N ALA A 570 30.05 -25.81 8.19
CA ALA A 570 30.32 -24.45 7.73
C ALA A 570 31.80 -24.07 7.88
N LEU A 571 32.42 -24.42 9.01
CA LEU A 571 33.85 -24.23 9.23
C LEU A 571 34.71 -25.05 8.26
N ALA A 572 34.29 -26.27 7.91
CA ALA A 572 34.98 -27.10 6.92
C ALA A 572 34.92 -26.49 5.51
N CYS A 573 33.78 -25.89 5.11
CA CYS A 573 33.69 -25.09 3.88
C CYS A 573 34.66 -23.90 3.94
N HIS A 574 34.65 -23.14 5.04
CA HIS A 574 35.52 -21.98 5.20
C HIS A 574 37.02 -22.34 5.11
N LYS A 575 37.44 -23.41 5.77
CA LYS A 575 38.84 -23.91 5.71
C LYS A 575 39.24 -24.39 4.33
N ALA A 576 38.27 -24.80 3.50
CA ALA A 576 38.47 -25.15 2.10
C ALA A 576 38.40 -23.94 1.16
N TYR A 577 38.25 -22.72 1.69
CA TYR A 577 38.05 -21.48 0.93
C TYR A 577 36.78 -21.50 0.07
N GLU A 578 35.78 -22.29 0.46
CA GLU A 578 34.48 -22.37 -0.20
C GLU A 578 33.54 -21.31 0.37
N LEU A 579 32.98 -20.45 -0.50
CA LEU A 579 31.97 -19.48 -0.11
C LEU A 579 30.58 -20.11 -0.21
N VAL A 580 29.92 -20.28 0.92
CA VAL A 580 28.53 -20.77 0.97
C VAL A 580 27.58 -19.59 0.78
N VAL A 581 27.30 -19.29 -0.48
CA VAL A 581 26.43 -18.18 -0.89
C VAL A 581 25.46 -18.61 -1.98
N SER A 582 24.33 -17.93 -2.08
CA SER A 582 23.38 -18.16 -3.17
C SER A 582 22.50 -16.94 -3.46
N GLU A 583 21.76 -17.02 -4.57
CA GLU A 583 20.67 -16.10 -4.87
C GLU A 583 19.32 -16.83 -5.02
N GLY A 584 18.27 -16.13 -4.62
CA GLY A 584 16.88 -16.55 -4.79
C GLY A 584 16.09 -15.45 -5.47
N LYS A 585 15.29 -15.83 -6.47
CA LYS A 585 14.44 -14.93 -7.25
C LYS A 585 13.06 -15.56 -7.40
N HIS A 586 12.02 -14.77 -7.18
CA HIS A 586 10.65 -15.20 -7.43
C HIS A 586 9.84 -14.04 -8.00
N HIS A 587 8.94 -14.33 -8.93
CA HIS A 587 8.10 -13.34 -9.59
C HIS A 587 6.65 -13.77 -9.51
N SER A 588 5.74 -12.80 -9.42
CA SER A 588 4.31 -13.07 -9.60
C SER A 588 4.03 -13.56 -11.03
N THR A 589 2.92 -14.28 -11.21
CA THR A 589 2.36 -14.53 -12.53
C THR A 589 1.71 -13.26 -13.08
N ASP A 590 1.74 -13.07 -14.40
CA ASP A 590 1.04 -11.96 -15.05
C ASP A 590 -0.47 -12.16 -14.94
N ILE A 591 -1.17 -11.17 -14.37
CA ILE A 591 -2.63 -11.10 -14.35
C ILE A 591 -3.01 -9.94 -15.26
N GLY A 592 -3.52 -10.26 -16.45
CA GLY A 592 -3.82 -9.28 -17.50
C GLY A 592 -5.16 -8.58 -17.30
N VAL A 593 -5.21 -7.29 -17.65
CA VAL A 593 -6.42 -6.56 -18.01
C VAL A 593 -6.38 -6.48 -19.55
N ASP A 594 -7.49 -6.84 -20.20
CA ASP A 594 -7.65 -6.90 -21.66
C ASP A 594 -6.87 -8.03 -22.40
N LYS A 595 -7.49 -9.21 -22.51
CA LYS A 595 -7.02 -10.32 -23.39
C LYS A 595 -7.73 -10.33 -24.76
N ALA A 596 -8.48 -9.29 -25.13
CA ALA A 596 -9.20 -9.21 -26.39
C ALA A 596 -8.61 -8.15 -27.35
N PRO A 597 -8.55 -8.40 -28.67
CA PRO A 597 -8.13 -7.39 -29.64
C PRO A 597 -9.21 -6.31 -29.79
N THR A 598 -8.84 -5.06 -29.50
CA THR A 598 -9.73 -3.88 -29.49
C THR A 598 -10.31 -3.55 -30.88
N ARG A 599 -11.63 -3.30 -30.93
CA ARG A 599 -12.29 -2.45 -31.95
C ARG A 599 -13.26 -1.48 -31.25
N ALA A 600 -13.06 -0.20 -31.52
CA ALA A 600 -13.72 0.96 -30.92
C ALA A 600 -15.18 1.17 -31.37
N ARG A 601 -16.01 1.84 -30.55
CA ARG A 601 -16.54 3.22 -30.75
C ARG A 601 -17.82 3.50 -29.92
N GLY A 602 -17.75 4.60 -29.13
CA GLY A 602 -18.72 5.69 -28.95
C GLY A 602 -20.19 5.44 -28.59
N SER A 603 -20.67 6.09 -27.51
CA SER A 603 -21.84 7.00 -27.56
C SER A 603 -22.11 7.69 -26.21
N SER A 604 -22.59 8.92 -26.31
CA SER A 604 -22.90 9.93 -25.28
C SER A 604 -24.30 9.76 -24.65
N ALA A 605 -24.48 10.17 -23.39
CA ALA A 605 -25.79 10.56 -22.85
C ALA A 605 -25.69 11.46 -21.60
N THR A 606 -26.64 12.40 -21.47
CA THR A 606 -26.78 13.47 -20.47
C THR A 606 -27.86 13.15 -19.43
N SER A 607 -27.77 13.70 -18.20
CA SER A 607 -28.84 14.41 -17.45
C SER A 607 -28.63 14.52 -15.92
N SER A 608 -29.46 15.38 -15.30
CA SER A 608 -29.28 16.26 -14.12
C SER A 608 -29.69 15.67 -12.73
N PRO A 609 -29.45 16.38 -11.60
CA PRO A 609 -29.27 15.79 -10.26
C PRO A 609 -30.52 15.86 -9.35
N PRO A 610 -30.50 15.17 -8.19
CA PRO A 610 -31.16 15.74 -7.02
C PRO A 610 -30.38 15.64 -5.68
N SER A 611 -30.87 16.50 -4.78
CA SER A 611 -30.37 16.97 -3.49
C SER A 611 -30.22 15.97 -2.33
N ALA A 612 -29.31 16.32 -1.41
CA ALA A 612 -28.93 15.62 -0.19
C ALA A 612 -29.96 15.67 0.97
N PRO A 613 -29.87 14.72 1.93
CA PRO A 613 -30.22 15.04 3.31
C PRO A 613 -29.22 14.55 4.38
N ARG A 614 -29.48 15.11 5.57
CA ARG A 614 -28.67 15.29 6.79
C ARG A 614 -28.20 14.00 7.49
N SER A 615 -27.11 14.17 8.26
CA SER A 615 -26.32 13.15 8.96
C SER A 615 -27.02 12.44 10.13
N ARG A 616 -26.61 11.19 10.40
CA ARG A 616 -26.89 10.42 11.63
C ARG A 616 -25.61 9.68 12.07
N TRP A 617 -25.36 9.64 13.37
CA TRP A 617 -24.22 8.95 13.98
C TRP A 617 -24.50 7.44 14.15
N ASN A 618 -23.50 6.59 13.84
CA ASN A 618 -23.55 5.14 14.01
C ASN A 618 -22.45 4.64 14.98
N ARG A 619 -22.73 3.56 15.74
CA ARG A 619 -21.78 2.91 16.66
C ARG A 619 -21.74 1.40 16.44
N ASP A 620 -20.58 0.88 16.05
CA ASP A 620 -20.35 -0.55 15.81
C ASP A 620 -20.07 -1.31 17.11
N ARG A 621 -20.63 -2.53 17.25
CA ARG A 621 -20.52 -3.31 18.49
C ARG A 621 -19.61 -4.55 18.42
N ARG A 622 -19.47 -5.22 17.26
CA ARG A 622 -18.67 -6.47 17.09
C ARG A 622 -18.19 -6.64 15.65
N ILE A 623 -16.95 -7.11 15.46
CA ILE A 623 -16.41 -7.58 14.16
C ILE A 623 -15.57 -8.85 14.42
N PRO A 624 -15.97 -10.02 13.89
CA PRO A 624 -15.22 -11.27 14.03
C PRO A 624 -14.05 -11.31 13.05
N ARG A 625 -13.01 -12.10 13.35
CA ARG A 625 -11.84 -12.28 12.46
C ARG A 625 -12.08 -13.41 11.44
N PRO A 626 -11.69 -13.24 10.16
CA PRO A 626 -11.61 -14.35 9.21
C PRO A 626 -10.47 -15.34 9.60
N PRO A 627 -10.46 -16.57 9.05
CA PRO A 627 -9.32 -17.48 9.13
C PRO A 627 -8.13 -16.96 8.29
N PRO A 628 -6.88 -17.37 8.62
CA PRO A 628 -5.67 -16.90 7.95
C PRO A 628 -5.59 -17.35 6.49
N CYS A 629 -4.91 -16.54 5.66
CA CYS A 629 -4.58 -16.91 4.28
C CYS A 629 -3.56 -18.06 4.24
N GLY A 630 -3.86 -19.14 3.50
CA GLY A 630 -2.85 -20.06 2.96
C GLY A 630 -1.90 -20.75 3.95
N GLY A 631 -2.41 -21.50 4.93
CA GLY A 631 -1.61 -22.44 5.74
C GLY A 631 -0.94 -21.87 7.00
N ALA A 632 -0.98 -20.55 7.23
CA ALA A 632 -0.36 -19.95 8.42
C ALA A 632 -1.16 -20.24 9.71
N ARG A 633 -0.49 -20.73 10.77
CA ARG A 633 -0.98 -20.58 12.15
C ARG A 633 -0.71 -19.14 12.64
N ARG A 634 -1.60 -18.61 13.49
CA ARG A 634 -1.72 -17.18 13.83
C ARG A 634 -0.49 -16.59 14.55
N GLY A 635 0.44 -16.00 13.81
CA GLY A 635 1.51 -15.16 14.36
C GLY A 635 1.04 -13.75 14.80
N PRO A 636 1.76 -13.04 15.69
CA PRO A 636 1.35 -11.74 16.22
C PRO A 636 1.26 -10.63 15.16
N GLY A 637 2.21 -10.60 14.20
CA GLY A 637 2.25 -9.59 13.13
C GLY A 637 1.02 -9.63 12.20
N HIS A 638 0.53 -10.82 11.88
CA HIS A 638 -0.70 -10.98 11.09
C HIS A 638 -1.93 -10.44 11.83
N GLN A 639 -2.01 -10.64 13.16
CA GLN A 639 -3.13 -10.16 13.97
C GLN A 639 -3.12 -8.62 14.13
N SER A 640 -1.94 -8.01 14.25
CA SER A 640 -1.82 -6.55 14.28
C SER A 640 -2.19 -5.93 12.92
N ASP A 641 -1.79 -6.56 11.82
CA ASP A 641 -2.12 -6.09 10.47
C ASP A 641 -3.63 -6.12 10.18
N GLU A 642 -4.32 -7.17 10.62
CA GLU A 642 -5.79 -7.28 10.53
C GLU A 642 -6.48 -6.21 11.38
N ARG A 643 -6.08 -6.05 12.65
CA ARG A 643 -6.65 -5.04 13.56
C ARG A 643 -6.44 -3.62 13.03
N GLY A 644 -5.22 -3.31 12.57
CA GLY A 644 -4.89 -2.01 11.98
C GLY A 644 -5.67 -1.74 10.69
N GLY A 645 -5.82 -2.75 9.84
CA GLY A 645 -6.64 -2.67 8.61
C GLY A 645 -8.11 -2.40 8.91
N ALA A 646 -8.72 -3.16 9.82
CA ALA A 646 -10.12 -2.98 10.23
C ALA A 646 -10.38 -1.61 10.87
N ASN A 647 -9.46 -1.12 11.70
CA ASN A 647 -9.56 0.21 12.32
C ASN A 647 -9.50 1.34 11.28
N ARG A 648 -8.64 1.22 10.25
CA ARG A 648 -8.60 2.19 9.14
C ARG A 648 -9.89 2.17 8.31
N GLY A 649 -10.46 0.99 8.06
CA GLY A 649 -11.76 0.85 7.41
C GLY A 649 -12.89 1.58 8.17
N ARG A 650 -12.89 1.54 9.51
CA ARG A 650 -13.85 2.33 10.32
C ARG A 650 -13.66 3.82 10.15
N ARG A 651 -12.41 4.30 10.20
CA ARG A 651 -12.08 5.73 10.00
C ARG A 651 -12.52 6.19 8.61
N GLN A 652 -12.48 5.32 7.61
CA GLN A 652 -13.00 5.63 6.27
C GLN A 652 -14.48 5.99 6.27
N HIS A 653 -15.32 5.49 7.18
CA HIS A 653 -16.73 5.89 7.23
C HIS A 653 -16.97 7.26 7.90
N GLY A 654 -15.96 7.84 8.56
CA GLY A 654 -16.06 9.12 9.27
C GLY A 654 -15.13 10.24 8.78
N LEU A 655 -14.07 9.92 8.03
CA LEU A 655 -13.12 10.91 7.49
C LEU A 655 -13.62 11.45 6.14
N ARG A 656 -13.79 12.77 6.05
CA ARG A 656 -14.00 13.50 4.79
C ARG A 656 -12.94 14.59 4.69
N ILE A 657 -12.23 14.64 3.56
CA ILE A 657 -11.44 15.80 3.17
C ILE A 657 -12.35 16.59 2.22
N GLY A 658 -12.79 17.77 2.65
CA GLY A 658 -13.57 18.69 1.82
C GLY A 658 -12.66 19.73 1.19
N ILE A 659 -12.78 19.94 -0.11
CA ILE A 659 -12.16 21.06 -0.83
C ILE A 659 -13.32 21.97 -1.24
N ASP A 660 -13.56 23.03 -0.48
CA ASP A 660 -14.58 24.02 -0.83
C ASP A 660 -13.94 25.10 -1.71
N GLY A 661 -14.43 25.23 -2.95
CA GLY A 661 -13.89 26.13 -3.97
C GLY A 661 -14.18 27.63 -3.79
N ASN A 662 -14.53 28.10 -2.59
CA ASN A 662 -14.87 29.50 -2.33
C ASN A 662 -14.14 30.04 -1.09
N HIS A 663 -13.00 30.74 -1.32
CA HIS A 663 -12.32 31.76 -0.47
C HIS A 663 -12.14 31.53 1.07
N PRO A 664 -11.22 32.25 1.74
CA PRO A 664 -10.52 31.77 2.91
C PRO A 664 -10.96 32.54 4.16
N ASP A 665 -11.94 32.03 4.88
CA ASP A 665 -12.12 32.37 6.29
C ASP A 665 -12.78 31.15 6.95
N GLU A 666 -12.30 30.77 8.13
CA GLU A 666 -12.74 29.62 8.95
C GLU A 666 -11.97 28.28 8.86
N ARG A 667 -10.69 28.26 8.44
CA ARG A 667 -9.80 27.08 8.68
C ARG A 667 -8.91 27.20 9.94
N GLY A 668 -9.33 28.00 10.92
CA GLY A 668 -8.61 28.23 12.18
C GLY A 668 -8.92 27.23 13.32
N GLN A 669 -9.93 26.36 13.19
CA GLN A 669 -10.23 25.32 14.18
C GLN A 669 -10.74 24.07 13.46
N GLY A 670 -9.96 22.97 13.55
CA GLY A 670 -10.17 21.80 12.71
C GLY A 670 -11.41 20.96 13.01
N PRO A 671 -11.71 19.99 12.13
CA PRO A 671 -12.32 18.74 12.51
C PRO A 671 -11.37 17.60 12.15
N GLU A 672 -10.35 17.36 12.98
CA GLU A 672 -9.64 16.08 12.95
C GLU A 672 -10.34 15.10 13.90
N PRO A 673 -11.19 14.17 13.42
CA PRO A 673 -11.50 13.00 14.22
C PRO A 673 -10.36 11.98 14.02
N LEU A 674 -9.16 12.29 14.50
CA LEU A 674 -8.33 11.23 15.06
C LEU A 674 -9.09 10.77 16.32
N PHE A 675 -9.90 9.72 16.19
CA PHE A 675 -10.64 9.19 17.33
C PHE A 675 -9.67 8.84 18.47
N HIS A 676 -9.61 9.72 19.47
CA HIS A 676 -8.90 9.49 20.72
C HIS A 676 -9.70 8.49 21.56
N GLY A 677 -9.06 7.39 21.97
CA GLY A 677 -9.40 6.64 23.18
C GLY A 677 -10.80 5.99 23.30
N LEU A 678 -11.68 6.06 22.30
CA LEU A 678 -12.95 5.32 22.36
C LEU A 678 -12.67 3.82 22.23
N PRO A 679 -13.30 2.95 23.05
CA PRO A 679 -13.00 1.53 23.04
C PRO A 679 -13.33 0.95 21.66
N HIS A 680 -12.29 0.63 20.90
CA HIS A 680 -12.41 -0.22 19.72
C HIS A 680 -13.04 -1.54 20.17
N PRO A 681 -14.09 -2.04 19.49
CA PRO A 681 -14.71 -3.29 19.91
C PRO A 681 -13.68 -4.41 19.81
N ASP A 682 -13.52 -5.12 20.91
CA ASP A 682 -12.54 -6.20 21.04
C ASP A 682 -12.96 -7.38 20.14
N PRO A 683 -12.15 -7.75 19.13
CA PRO A 683 -12.44 -8.89 18.26
C PRO A 683 -12.29 -10.24 18.98
N ASP A 684 -11.71 -10.29 20.18
CA ASP A 684 -11.50 -11.51 20.97
C ASP A 684 -12.56 -11.71 22.07
N ARG A 685 -13.54 -10.80 22.18
CA ARG A 685 -14.59 -10.86 23.21
C ARG A 685 -15.54 -12.03 22.98
N GLN A 686 -15.42 -13.09 23.79
CA GLN A 686 -16.34 -14.23 23.81
C GLN A 686 -17.77 -13.81 24.23
N PRO A 687 -18.81 -14.55 23.81
CA PRO A 687 -20.19 -14.29 24.22
C PRO A 687 -20.39 -14.66 25.70
N GLY A 688 -20.12 -13.71 26.60
CA GLY A 688 -20.53 -13.75 28.00
C GLY A 688 -21.66 -12.76 28.28
N ALA A 689 -22.59 -13.16 29.14
CA ALA A 689 -23.77 -12.42 29.58
C ALA A 689 -23.41 -11.09 30.27
N ASP A 690 -24.37 -10.17 30.23
CA ASP A 690 -24.52 -8.91 30.98
C ASP A 690 -23.32 -8.37 31.76
N ASP A 691 -22.89 -7.16 31.40
CA ASP A 691 -22.42 -6.19 32.40
C ASP A 691 -22.59 -4.76 31.86
N ILE A 692 -23.68 -4.13 32.30
CA ILE A 692 -23.85 -2.68 32.29
C ILE A 692 -23.25 -2.20 33.61
N HIS A 693 -21.97 -1.83 33.61
CA HIS A 693 -21.43 -0.96 34.65
C HIS A 693 -21.24 0.44 34.09
N HIS A 694 -22.32 1.23 34.20
CA HIS A 694 -22.19 2.67 34.37
C HIS A 694 -21.53 2.89 35.74
N ARG A 695 -20.27 3.31 35.78
CA ARG A 695 -19.77 4.09 36.91
C ARG A 695 -19.97 5.57 36.57
N SER A 696 -20.95 6.14 37.23
CA SER A 696 -21.19 7.58 37.34
C SER A 696 -20.38 8.16 38.49
N GLY A 697 -19.67 9.24 38.22
CA GLY A 697 -19.34 10.32 39.16
C GLY A 697 -17.89 10.42 39.62
N PRO A 698 -17.47 11.59 40.15
CA PRO A 698 -18.11 12.92 40.14
C PRO A 698 -17.78 13.75 38.89
#